data_AF-A0A968N0M7-F1
#
_entry.id   AF-A0A968N0M7-F1
#
_cell.length_a   1.000
_cell.length_b   1.000
_cell.length_c   1.000
_cell.angle_alpha   90.00
_cell.angle_beta   90.00
_cell.angle_gamma   90.00
#
_symmetry.space_group_name_H-M   'P 1'
#
loop_
_entity.id
_entity.type
_entity.pdbx_description
1 polymer ?
#
loop_
_entity_poly.entity_id
_entity_poly.type
_entity_poly.pdbx_seq_one_letter_code
_entity_poly.pdbx_strand_id
1 'polypeptide(L)'
;MSKELATITGYNMVPAPGLDKLKVSCYIQKMTIDGALEKFAFANNLKIRKTDDQVYLVERNEPAPAANSTRQGGGGSRKKTPSADGLEIKKIGGDSISIIANKVSLDEIITTVAEELNIDYYFSSPVQGDATFNIKSINFPTLLNFLFRNTSYSYQNLNGIYLVGDNKGREMKEFRMLQLQNRPIEKVIDVIPGELTRDLELKEFQELNGILAGGLPARIQQLETFLKSIDQIVPVILIEVLIIDIKKSHTVSTGIEAGLGEKPVTTQGKVFPEIDMNLGAQSINNLINSFNGFGTVKIGKVTPNFYLNLKAMENDGFINIRSTPKLSTLNGHEASLSIGNTEYYLEEQSNIYGSLSAQQTITRNYKSVTAELSVKIKPVVSGDDQITLEVEVNQGDFTERISKYAPPGEVSRKFKSLIRVKNQEMVLLGGLEEKRKRESGSGVPLLARIPVIKWLFSSNTSEKTNSKLNIFINQPLSIKNWQMLERYLNSRFVKNSSVYGMYCHIGNDGENTFALVYVENKKGLLSFECIYTPFNHLDEIKVAIKKDVPIYLIVDGKGVLLKKIIPDPDKAIIKQIIPSAQDHEFISDHISTRDKSIIAALARTDLLTDIVIQCKEAGLNVIHVSLGPIKACKVPGYYKELRQTINFGNYSITYDSENDAVNDIIKTDQNQPFEILKIDYQQVKSFYMPALGAGMEFFIEENHDCDFNLVNTNRKEFLSSILVKKLGIGMGILVFLILMINTLFYFHYTDQLNQLEGKISGDKNILVVLDSLKKEVKWKEKFMKETGILKNSRFSFYADRIAKTVPISISLEKLDINPIIGKVRSNKEVLVEPNKVRIEGYTKSSVSLNDWVKSMENWNG
;
A
#
# COMPACT_ATOMS: atom_id res chain seq x y z
N MET A 1 21.39 13.52 61.10
CA MET A 1 19.92 13.53 60.85
C MET A 1 19.18 14.75 61.41
N SER A 2 19.04 14.99 62.73
CA SER A 2 18.28 16.17 63.23
C SER A 2 18.84 17.52 62.74
N LYS A 3 20.18 17.67 62.72
CA LYS A 3 20.85 18.83 62.12
C LYS A 3 20.61 18.94 60.61
N GLU A 4 20.64 17.82 59.88
CA GLU A 4 20.41 17.81 58.42
C GLU A 4 18.95 18.11 58.08
N LEU A 5 18.00 17.53 58.81
CA LEU A 5 16.57 17.82 58.69
C LEU A 5 16.29 19.29 58.99
N ALA A 6 16.91 19.87 60.03
CA ALA A 6 16.77 21.30 60.30
C ALA A 6 17.32 22.17 59.16
N THR A 7 18.42 21.75 58.52
CA THR A 7 19.03 22.47 57.39
C THR A 7 18.16 22.39 56.13
N ILE A 8 17.54 21.24 55.88
CA ILE A 8 16.70 21.00 54.68
C ILE A 8 15.31 21.64 54.86
N THR A 9 14.75 21.59 56.06
CA THR A 9 13.35 21.98 56.31
C THR A 9 13.21 23.42 56.84
N GLY A 10 14.29 24.03 57.34
CA GLY A 10 14.27 25.36 57.94
C GLY A 10 13.69 25.42 59.36
N TYR A 11 13.28 24.28 59.94
CA TYR A 11 12.71 24.20 61.29
C TYR A 11 13.77 23.76 62.31
N ASN A 12 13.81 24.46 63.45
CA ASN A 12 14.72 24.13 64.54
C ASN A 12 14.23 22.88 65.27
N MET A 13 15.07 21.84 65.30
CA MET A 13 14.79 20.59 66.01
C MET A 13 15.78 20.40 67.15
N VAL A 14 15.26 20.18 68.36
CA VAL A 14 16.07 19.96 69.56
C VAL A 14 15.84 18.55 70.08
N PRO A 15 16.82 17.63 69.98
CA PRO A 15 16.70 16.31 70.59
C PRO A 15 16.90 16.41 72.11
N ALA A 16 16.10 15.67 72.88
CA ALA A 16 16.28 15.49 74.31
C ALA A 16 17.60 14.75 74.63
N PRO A 17 18.21 14.99 75.80
CA PRO A 17 19.49 14.39 76.19
C PRO A 17 19.47 12.86 76.10
N GLY A 18 20.48 12.26 75.47
CA GLY A 18 20.61 10.80 75.34
C GLY A 18 20.05 10.19 74.04
N LEU A 19 19.54 11.02 73.12
CA LEU A 19 19.11 10.59 71.78
C LEU A 19 20.23 10.65 70.72
N ASP A 20 21.39 11.19 71.06
CA ASP A 20 22.49 11.52 70.15
C ASP A 20 23.12 10.29 69.45
N LYS A 21 22.95 9.10 70.06
CA LYS A 21 23.49 7.83 69.56
C LYS A 21 22.44 6.90 68.94
N LEU A 22 21.18 7.32 68.87
CA LEU A 22 20.10 6.50 68.34
C LEU A 22 20.17 6.47 66.80
N LYS A 23 20.37 5.27 66.23
CA LYS A 23 20.27 5.07 64.78
C LYS A 23 18.79 5.00 64.41
N VAL A 24 18.39 5.82 63.43
CA VAL A 24 17.02 5.97 62.97
C VAL A 24 16.94 5.72 61.47
N SER A 25 15.82 5.21 60.98
CA SER A 25 15.59 4.97 59.55
C SER A 25 14.21 5.43 59.13
N CYS A 26 14.12 6.18 58.02
CA CYS A 26 12.85 6.56 57.42
C CYS A 26 13.00 6.87 55.93
N TYR A 27 11.96 6.58 55.15
CA TYR A 27 11.83 7.01 53.76
C TYR A 27 10.44 7.60 53.55
N ILE A 28 10.35 8.89 53.23
CA ILE A 28 9.09 9.63 53.09
C ILE A 28 9.20 10.55 51.87
N GLN A 29 8.19 10.51 50.98
CA GLN A 29 8.15 11.31 49.76
C GLN A 29 6.75 11.94 49.59
N LYS A 30 6.67 13.22 49.20
CA LYS A 30 5.42 13.97 48.97
C LYS A 30 4.46 14.03 50.18
N MET A 31 4.94 14.47 51.34
CA MET A 31 4.12 14.67 52.55
C MET A 31 4.41 16.04 53.20
N THR A 32 3.46 16.59 53.95
CA THR A 32 3.67 17.81 54.77
C THR A 32 4.65 17.53 55.91
N ILE A 33 5.38 18.56 56.36
CA ILE A 33 6.48 18.41 57.33
C ILE A 33 5.99 17.88 58.68
N ASP A 34 4.86 18.38 59.17
CA ASP A 34 4.28 17.91 60.44
C ASP A 34 3.88 16.43 60.35
N GLY A 35 3.27 16.02 59.24
CA GLY A 35 2.92 14.62 59.00
C GLY A 35 4.15 13.73 58.85
N ALA A 36 5.17 14.21 58.14
CA ALA A 36 6.42 13.48 57.95
C ALA A 36 7.18 13.29 59.29
N LEU A 37 7.22 14.32 60.13
CA LEU A 37 7.83 14.28 61.45
C LEU A 37 7.06 13.36 62.40
N GLU A 38 5.74 13.39 62.39
CA GLU A 38 4.92 12.48 63.20
C GLU A 38 5.15 11.01 62.79
N LYS A 39 5.20 10.73 61.48
CA LYS A 39 5.48 9.37 60.97
C LYS A 39 6.91 8.92 61.23
N PHE A 40 7.87 9.85 61.14
CA PHE A 40 9.25 9.60 61.54
C PHE A 40 9.37 9.26 63.03
N ALA A 41 8.70 10.03 63.89
CA ALA A 41 8.70 9.82 65.33
C ALA A 41 8.07 8.47 65.68
N PHE A 42 6.93 8.16 65.09
CA PHE A 42 6.25 6.88 65.25
C PHE A 42 7.13 5.69 64.83
N ALA A 43 7.76 5.75 63.65
CA ALA A 43 8.61 4.67 63.15
C ALA A 43 9.85 4.38 64.02
N ASN A 44 10.27 5.34 64.85
CA ASN A 44 11.48 5.25 65.66
C ASN A 44 11.19 5.28 67.18
N ASN A 45 9.93 5.10 67.61
CA ASN A 45 9.50 5.15 69.02
C ASN A 45 9.85 6.47 69.74
N LEU A 46 9.79 7.57 69.01
CA LEU A 46 10.02 8.92 69.51
C LEU A 46 8.69 9.67 69.59
N LYS A 47 8.69 10.74 70.38
CA LYS A 47 7.59 11.70 70.48
C LYS A 47 8.12 13.06 70.07
N ILE A 48 7.40 13.74 69.18
CA ILE A 48 7.74 15.10 68.76
C ILE A 48 6.70 16.05 69.36
N ARG A 49 7.17 17.07 70.07
CA ARG A 49 6.34 18.15 70.61
C ARG A 49 6.74 19.45 69.92
N LYS A 50 5.75 20.16 69.37
CA LYS A 50 5.95 21.52 68.88
C LYS A 50 5.76 22.49 70.04
N THR A 51 6.77 23.29 70.32
CA THR A 51 6.70 24.39 71.28
C THR A 51 6.11 25.62 70.60
N ASP A 52 5.51 26.54 71.37
CA ASP A 52 4.86 27.75 70.87
C ASP A 52 5.80 28.62 70.00
N ASP A 53 7.12 28.52 70.21
CA ASP A 53 8.15 29.20 69.42
C ASP A 53 8.53 28.48 68.09
N GLN A 54 7.66 27.61 67.55
CA GLN A 54 7.90 26.85 66.30
C GLN A 54 9.14 25.91 66.32
N VAL A 55 9.60 25.52 67.52
CA VAL A 55 10.70 24.56 67.71
C VAL A 55 10.12 23.16 67.95
N TYR A 56 10.67 22.15 67.28
CA TYR A 56 10.26 20.76 67.46
C TYR A 56 11.21 20.05 68.44
N LEU A 57 10.70 19.73 69.63
CA LEU A 57 11.39 18.96 70.64
C LEU A 57 11.17 17.46 70.39
N VAL A 58 12.25 16.69 70.30
CA VAL A 58 12.21 15.23 70.05
C VAL A 58 12.57 14.50 71.35
N GLU A 59 11.64 13.72 71.89
CA GLU A 59 11.77 13.00 73.17
C GLU A 59 11.59 11.49 72.96
N ARG A 60 12.08 10.67 73.89
CA ARG A 60 11.66 9.25 73.92
C ARG A 60 10.23 9.16 74.40
N ASN A 61 9.46 8.26 73.81
CA ASN A 61 8.10 7.99 74.25
C ASN A 61 8.12 7.11 75.52
N GLU A 62 8.33 7.72 76.68
CA GLU A 62 8.29 7.06 77.99
C GLU A 62 6.88 7.17 78.64
N PRO A 63 6.38 6.12 79.30
CA PRO A 63 5.14 6.18 80.07
C PRO A 63 5.35 6.94 81.40
N ALA A 64 4.47 7.89 81.71
CA ALA A 64 4.59 8.79 82.87
C ALA A 64 4.40 8.08 84.23
N PRO A 65 5.08 8.52 85.32
CA PRO A 65 4.95 7.93 86.65
C PRO A 65 3.79 8.53 87.46
N ALA A 66 3.20 7.72 88.34
CA ALA A 66 2.09 8.09 89.21
C ALA A 66 2.54 8.89 90.45
N ALA A 67 1.86 9.99 90.76
CA ALA A 67 2.06 10.77 91.98
C ALA A 67 0.74 10.99 92.73
N ASN A 68 0.80 10.81 94.06
CA ASN A 68 -0.30 10.96 95.00
C ASN A 68 -0.44 12.41 95.52
N SER A 69 -1.70 12.79 95.78
CA SER A 69 -2.19 13.51 96.98
C SER A 69 -2.97 14.84 96.78
N THR A 70 -4.19 14.81 97.34
CA THR A 70 -4.92 15.85 98.11
C THR A 70 -5.83 16.89 97.42
N ARG A 71 -7.14 16.60 97.53
CA ARG A 71 -8.37 17.43 97.73
C ARG A 71 -8.36 18.94 97.39
N GLN A 72 -9.27 19.35 96.49
CA GLN A 72 -10.41 20.23 96.83
C GLN A 72 -11.52 20.15 95.75
N GLY A 73 -12.74 20.51 96.16
CA GLY A 73 -14.03 20.12 95.56
C GLY A 73 -14.37 20.63 94.16
N GLY A 74 -15.39 20.01 93.58
CA GLY A 74 -16.08 20.47 92.37
C GLY A 74 -16.71 19.32 91.60
N GLY A 75 -18.00 19.07 91.82
CA GLY A 75 -18.74 17.96 91.23
C GLY A 75 -18.95 18.08 89.71
N GLY A 76 -19.05 16.92 89.04
CA GLY A 76 -19.52 16.88 87.65
C GLY A 76 -19.05 15.67 86.86
N SER A 77 -19.88 14.63 86.82
CA SER A 77 -19.96 13.59 85.79
C SER A 77 -18.84 12.53 85.72
N ARG A 78 -19.22 11.33 86.18
CA ARG A 78 -18.52 10.05 86.02
C ARG A 78 -18.39 9.71 84.53
N LYS A 79 -17.23 9.95 83.92
CA LYS A 79 -16.75 9.14 82.79
C LYS A 79 -15.94 7.97 83.37
N LYS A 80 -16.46 6.75 83.20
CA LYS A 80 -15.70 5.53 83.47
C LYS A 80 -14.46 5.51 82.59
N THR A 81 -13.28 5.45 83.20
CA THR A 81 -12.04 5.01 82.54
C THR A 81 -12.10 3.49 82.38
N PRO A 82 -11.83 2.91 81.19
CA PRO A 82 -11.71 1.47 81.05
C PRO A 82 -10.35 0.98 81.58
N SER A 83 -10.38 -0.25 82.05
CA SER A 83 -9.34 -1.03 82.72
C SER A 83 -8.12 -1.32 81.84
N ALA A 84 -6.99 -1.63 82.48
CA ALA A 84 -5.67 -1.85 81.87
C ALA A 84 -5.44 -3.20 81.15
N ASP A 85 -6.49 -3.98 80.93
CA ASP A 85 -6.58 -5.06 79.95
C ASP A 85 -8.02 -4.97 79.44
N GLY A 86 -8.21 -4.80 78.14
CA GLY A 86 -9.54 -4.49 77.65
C GLY A 86 -9.64 -4.38 76.13
N LEU A 87 -10.74 -4.93 75.64
CA LEU A 87 -11.22 -4.79 74.28
C LEU A 87 -12.17 -3.59 74.23
N GLU A 88 -11.81 -2.53 73.49
CA GLU A 88 -12.73 -1.43 73.20
C GLU A 88 -13.26 -1.55 71.77
N ILE A 89 -14.59 -1.67 71.62
CA ILE A 89 -15.27 -1.72 70.33
C ILE A 89 -16.21 -0.52 70.22
N LYS A 90 -16.19 0.16 69.07
CA LYS A 90 -17.13 1.24 68.73
C LYS A 90 -17.69 1.03 67.34
N LYS A 91 -19.01 0.95 67.22
CA LYS A 91 -19.71 0.93 65.94
C LYS A 91 -19.69 2.31 65.30
N ILE A 92 -19.19 2.41 64.06
CA ILE A 92 -19.03 3.69 63.34
C ILE A 92 -20.16 3.91 62.32
N GLY A 93 -20.93 2.87 61.99
CA GLY A 93 -22.09 2.90 61.09
C GLY A 93 -22.06 1.77 60.07
N GLY A 94 -23.21 1.19 59.75
CA GLY A 94 -23.31 -0.03 58.93
C GLY A 94 -22.61 -1.24 59.58
N ASP A 95 -21.98 -2.09 58.76
CA ASP A 95 -21.23 -3.29 59.17
C ASP A 95 -19.77 -3.00 59.61
N SER A 96 -19.44 -1.73 59.88
CA SER A 96 -18.07 -1.30 60.16
C SER A 96 -17.86 -0.90 61.62
N ILE A 97 -16.75 -1.39 62.20
CA ILE A 97 -16.39 -1.21 63.62
C ILE A 97 -14.95 -0.73 63.79
N SER A 98 -14.72 0.06 64.84
CA SER A 98 -13.40 0.37 65.37
C SER A 98 -13.11 -0.56 66.53
N ILE A 99 -11.93 -1.18 66.54
CA ILE A 99 -11.50 -2.10 67.57
C ILE A 99 -10.12 -1.69 68.09
N ILE A 100 -9.99 -1.60 69.40
CA ILE A 100 -8.71 -1.50 70.10
C ILE A 100 -8.59 -2.73 70.99
N ALA A 101 -7.69 -3.63 70.63
CA ALA A 101 -7.38 -4.84 71.39
C ALA A 101 -5.94 -4.75 71.89
N ASN A 102 -5.74 -4.96 73.20
CA ASN A 102 -4.43 -5.05 73.81
C ASN A 102 -4.32 -6.39 74.54
N LYS A 103 -3.57 -7.34 73.94
CA LYS A 103 -3.35 -8.70 74.46
C LYS A 103 -4.65 -9.43 74.87
N VAL A 104 -5.62 -9.43 73.97
CA VAL A 104 -6.92 -10.09 74.18
C VAL A 104 -6.95 -11.41 73.41
N SER A 105 -7.57 -12.44 73.98
CA SER A 105 -7.72 -13.75 73.36
C SER A 105 -8.55 -13.66 72.08
N LEU A 106 -8.18 -14.43 71.04
CA LEU A 106 -8.84 -14.40 69.73
C LEU A 106 -10.32 -14.79 69.79
N ASP A 107 -10.68 -15.74 70.65
CA ASP A 107 -12.07 -16.14 70.89
C ASP A 107 -12.90 -14.97 71.44
N GLU A 108 -12.39 -14.27 72.46
CA GLU A 108 -13.03 -13.10 73.07
C GLU A 108 -13.20 -11.95 72.07
N ILE A 109 -12.22 -11.72 71.20
CA ILE A 109 -12.32 -10.70 70.14
C ILE A 109 -13.44 -11.06 69.15
N ILE A 110 -13.51 -12.32 68.71
CA ILE A 110 -14.47 -12.76 67.70
C ILE A 110 -15.89 -12.76 68.26
N THR A 111 -16.09 -13.27 69.47
CA THR A 111 -17.42 -13.33 70.12
C THR A 111 -17.96 -11.93 70.37
N THR A 112 -17.17 -11.04 70.97
CA THR A 112 -17.61 -9.68 71.30
C THR A 112 -17.92 -8.85 70.04
N VAL A 113 -17.12 -9.02 68.99
CA VAL A 113 -17.36 -8.34 67.71
C VAL A 113 -18.61 -8.88 67.01
N ALA A 114 -18.80 -10.20 67.01
CA ALA A 114 -19.97 -10.83 66.40
C ALA A 114 -21.27 -10.42 67.12
N GLU A 115 -21.24 -10.30 68.44
CA GLU A 115 -22.36 -9.79 69.26
C GLU A 115 -22.69 -8.33 68.93
N GLU A 116 -21.70 -7.45 68.84
CA GLU A 116 -21.91 -6.02 68.52
C GLU A 116 -22.47 -5.79 67.09
N LEU A 117 -22.15 -6.70 66.17
CA LEU A 117 -22.63 -6.69 64.79
C LEU A 117 -23.88 -7.55 64.56
N ASN A 118 -24.36 -8.30 65.56
CA ASN A 118 -25.46 -9.26 65.46
C ASN A 118 -25.25 -10.28 64.33
N ILE A 119 -24.08 -10.94 64.36
CA ILE A 119 -23.65 -11.95 63.39
C ILE A 119 -23.59 -13.32 64.06
N ASP A 120 -24.19 -14.33 63.42
CA ASP A 120 -24.13 -15.71 63.89
C ASP A 120 -22.75 -16.33 63.60
N TYR A 121 -22.17 -17.04 64.58
CA TYR A 121 -20.89 -17.72 64.45
C TYR A 121 -20.89 -19.10 65.10
N TYR A 122 -19.99 -19.99 64.67
CA TYR A 122 -19.81 -21.33 65.23
C TYR A 122 -18.32 -21.72 65.21
N PHE A 123 -17.78 -22.11 66.37
CA PHE A 123 -16.41 -22.60 66.48
C PHE A 123 -16.35 -24.12 66.25
N SER A 124 -15.72 -24.55 65.16
CA SER A 124 -15.49 -25.99 64.90
C SER A 124 -14.31 -26.57 65.69
N SER A 125 -13.41 -25.70 66.17
CA SER A 125 -12.31 -26.05 67.07
C SER A 125 -11.96 -24.86 67.95
N PRO A 126 -11.45 -25.06 69.18
CA PRO A 126 -11.01 -23.96 70.04
C PRO A 126 -9.89 -23.15 69.39
N VAL A 127 -10.13 -21.84 69.21
CA VAL A 127 -9.17 -20.89 68.65
C VAL A 127 -8.30 -20.37 69.80
N GLN A 128 -6.99 -20.60 69.72
CA GLN A 128 -6.02 -20.20 70.75
C GLN A 128 -5.10 -19.11 70.23
N GLY A 129 -4.78 -18.13 71.09
CA GLY A 129 -3.82 -17.07 70.81
C GLY A 129 -4.33 -15.69 71.22
N ASP A 130 -3.40 -14.76 71.39
CA ASP A 130 -3.67 -13.38 71.79
C ASP A 130 -3.38 -12.44 70.62
N ALA A 131 -4.20 -11.40 70.45
CA ALA A 131 -3.99 -10.37 69.43
C ALA A 131 -3.93 -8.98 70.05
N THR A 132 -3.05 -8.15 69.48
CA THR A 132 -2.90 -6.73 69.84
C THR A 132 -2.95 -5.90 68.56
N PHE A 133 -4.00 -5.09 68.40
CA PHE A 133 -4.17 -4.23 67.22
C PHE A 133 -5.10 -3.06 67.51
N ASN A 134 -4.94 -1.99 66.73
CA ASN A 134 -5.81 -0.82 66.76
C ASN A 134 -6.28 -0.53 65.34
N ILE A 135 -7.57 -0.76 65.07
CA ILE A 135 -8.17 -0.62 63.76
C ILE A 135 -9.32 0.38 63.85
N LYS A 136 -9.25 1.43 63.02
CA LYS A 136 -10.23 2.53 63.05
C LYS A 136 -11.55 2.20 62.36
N SER A 137 -11.56 1.32 61.37
CA SER A 137 -12.79 0.89 60.68
C SER A 137 -12.50 -0.39 59.91
N ILE A 138 -13.26 -1.44 60.18
CA ILE A 138 -13.16 -2.73 59.49
C ILE A 138 -14.50 -3.46 59.51
N ASN A 139 -14.76 -4.27 58.49
CA ASN A 139 -15.91 -5.16 58.47
C ASN A 139 -15.53 -6.54 59.06
N PHE A 140 -16.53 -7.31 59.48
CA PHE A 140 -16.29 -8.60 60.14
C PHE A 140 -15.47 -9.60 59.31
N PRO A 141 -15.74 -9.83 58.00
CA PRO A 141 -14.92 -10.73 57.19
C PRO A 141 -13.46 -10.27 57.04
N THR A 142 -13.23 -8.97 56.85
CA THR A 142 -11.87 -8.43 56.71
C THR A 142 -11.10 -8.52 58.03
N LEU A 143 -11.79 -8.37 59.16
CA LEU A 143 -11.21 -8.59 60.48
C LEU A 143 -10.74 -10.03 60.65
N LEU A 144 -11.59 -11.01 60.34
CA LEU A 144 -11.23 -12.43 60.43
C LEU A 144 -10.05 -12.78 59.51
N ASN A 145 -10.03 -12.25 58.27
CA ASN A 145 -8.89 -12.38 57.37
C ASN A 145 -7.59 -11.81 57.95
N PHE A 146 -7.67 -10.70 58.70
CA PHE A 146 -6.51 -10.09 59.33
C PHE A 146 -6.01 -10.91 60.53
N LEU A 147 -6.93 -11.37 61.38
CA LEU A 147 -6.61 -12.17 62.56
C LEU A 147 -5.96 -13.50 62.19
N PHE A 148 -6.43 -14.13 61.12
CA PHE A 148 -6.00 -15.48 60.77
C PHE A 148 -4.82 -15.55 59.78
N ARG A 149 -4.33 -14.41 59.28
CA ARG A 149 -3.34 -14.34 58.20
C ARG A 149 -2.04 -15.12 58.43
N ASN A 150 -1.68 -15.38 59.69
CA ASN A 150 -0.48 -16.11 60.11
C ASN A 150 -0.76 -17.19 61.17
N THR A 151 -2.00 -17.64 61.29
CA THR A 151 -2.40 -18.67 62.27
C THR A 151 -2.78 -19.97 61.58
N SER A 152 -2.91 -21.06 62.34
CA SER A 152 -3.48 -22.30 61.83
C SER A 152 -5.00 -22.24 61.67
N TYR A 153 -5.66 -21.12 61.96
CA TYR A 153 -7.11 -20.99 61.91
C TYR A 153 -7.60 -20.39 60.59
N SER A 154 -8.84 -20.69 60.23
CA SER A 154 -9.55 -20.16 59.06
C SER A 154 -11.03 -20.02 59.38
N TYR A 155 -11.78 -19.36 58.49
CA TYR A 155 -13.22 -19.24 58.60
C TYR A 155 -13.93 -19.46 57.27
N GLN A 156 -15.21 -19.84 57.34
CA GLN A 156 -16.12 -19.96 56.20
C GLN A 156 -17.48 -19.35 56.55
N ASN A 157 -18.11 -18.63 55.64
CA ASN A 157 -19.49 -18.18 55.82
C ASN A 157 -20.44 -19.18 55.13
N LEU A 158 -21.36 -19.75 55.90
CA LEU A 158 -22.41 -20.64 55.41
C LEU A 158 -23.78 -20.03 55.77
N ASN A 159 -24.47 -19.49 54.77
CA ASN A 159 -25.83 -18.94 54.92
C ASN A 159 -25.99 -17.91 56.05
N GLY A 160 -24.99 -17.05 56.26
CA GLY A 160 -25.02 -16.02 57.32
C GLY A 160 -24.37 -16.43 58.64
N ILE A 161 -24.00 -17.71 58.81
CA ILE A 161 -23.28 -18.22 59.98
C ILE A 161 -21.78 -18.35 59.64
N TYR A 162 -20.91 -17.75 60.46
CA TYR A 162 -19.46 -17.82 60.29
C TYR A 162 -18.88 -19.02 61.08
N LEU A 163 -18.46 -20.05 60.35
CA LEU A 163 -17.72 -21.21 60.86
C LEU A 163 -16.25 -20.82 61.06
N VAL A 164 -15.68 -21.01 62.26
CA VAL A 164 -14.30 -20.65 62.59
C VAL A 164 -13.56 -21.84 63.22
N GLY A 165 -12.36 -22.17 62.75
CA GLY A 165 -11.57 -23.28 63.33
C GLY A 165 -10.27 -23.62 62.58
N ASP A 166 -9.65 -24.74 62.92
CA ASP A 166 -8.34 -25.17 62.40
C ASP A 166 -8.40 -25.47 60.88
N ASN A 167 -7.38 -25.02 60.16
CA ASN A 167 -7.26 -25.07 58.70
C ASN A 167 -7.08 -26.49 58.14
N LYS A 168 -6.88 -27.48 59.01
CA LYS A 168 -6.71 -28.91 58.65
C LYS A 168 -8.03 -29.63 58.39
N GLY A 169 -9.17 -29.09 58.79
CA GLY A 169 -10.48 -29.68 58.56
C GLY A 169 -10.89 -29.64 57.08
N ARG A 170 -11.45 -30.74 56.55
CA ARG A 170 -12.05 -30.76 55.19
C ARG A 170 -13.15 -29.72 55.01
N GLU A 171 -13.80 -29.33 56.10
CA GLU A 171 -14.89 -28.36 56.16
C GLU A 171 -14.44 -26.90 55.93
N MET A 172 -13.14 -26.61 55.96
CA MET A 172 -12.58 -25.26 55.75
C MET A 172 -12.08 -25.01 54.32
N LYS A 173 -12.16 -26.03 53.44
CA LYS A 173 -11.78 -25.91 52.03
C LYS A 173 -12.97 -25.41 51.21
N GLU A 174 -12.77 -24.31 50.49
CA GLU A 174 -13.70 -23.81 49.48
C GLU A 174 -13.25 -24.29 48.11
N PHE A 175 -14.19 -24.58 47.21
CA PHE A 175 -13.93 -24.76 45.80
C PHE A 175 -14.53 -23.59 45.03
N ARG A 176 -13.69 -22.84 44.31
CA ARG A 176 -14.12 -21.71 43.49
C ARG A 176 -13.69 -21.92 42.05
N MET A 177 -14.63 -21.73 41.13
CA MET A 177 -14.34 -21.67 39.70
C MET A 177 -13.82 -20.27 39.37
N LEU A 178 -12.59 -20.18 38.86
CA LEU A 178 -11.96 -18.95 38.42
C LEU A 178 -11.89 -18.96 36.89
N GLN A 179 -12.77 -18.20 36.24
CA GLN A 179 -12.85 -18.12 34.78
C GLN A 179 -11.99 -16.97 34.23
N LEU A 180 -11.28 -17.23 33.13
CA LEU A 180 -10.50 -16.25 32.38
C LEU A 180 -11.29 -15.73 31.19
N GLN A 181 -11.15 -14.44 30.88
CA GLN A 181 -11.88 -13.76 29.80
C GLN A 181 -11.02 -13.52 28.56
N ASN A 182 -9.74 -13.18 28.73
CA ASN A 182 -8.87 -12.68 27.65
C ASN A 182 -7.75 -13.66 27.26
N ARG A 183 -7.48 -14.68 28.08
CA ARG A 183 -6.40 -15.65 27.87
C ARG A 183 -6.88 -17.10 28.01
N PRO A 184 -6.33 -18.03 27.20
CA PRO A 184 -6.60 -19.45 27.36
C PRO A 184 -5.89 -20.00 28.61
N ILE A 185 -6.60 -20.81 29.39
CA ILE A 185 -6.09 -21.38 30.65
C ILE A 185 -4.82 -22.22 30.46
N GLU A 186 -4.70 -22.93 29.33
CA GLU A 186 -3.55 -23.77 28.96
C GLU A 186 -2.22 -23.00 29.00
N LYS A 187 -2.22 -21.73 28.58
CA LYS A 187 -1.00 -20.90 28.58
C LYS A 187 -0.74 -20.25 29.93
N VAL A 188 -1.75 -20.18 30.79
CA VAL A 188 -1.69 -19.46 32.07
C VAL A 188 -1.18 -20.37 33.17
N ILE A 189 -1.54 -21.66 33.16
CA ILE A 189 -1.16 -22.62 34.21
C ILE A 189 0.37 -22.69 34.40
N ASP A 190 1.13 -22.64 33.29
CA ASP A 190 2.60 -22.68 33.27
C ASP A 190 3.25 -21.41 33.86
N VAL A 191 2.49 -20.32 33.96
CA VAL A 191 2.99 -19.00 34.39
C VAL A 191 2.70 -18.75 35.87
N ILE A 192 1.84 -19.55 36.50
CA ILE A 192 1.47 -19.37 37.91
C ILE A 192 2.66 -19.72 38.81
N PRO A 193 3.15 -18.79 39.65
CA PRO A 193 4.21 -19.08 40.60
C PRO A 193 3.83 -20.23 41.55
N GLY A 194 4.75 -21.19 41.74
CA GLY A 194 4.51 -22.36 42.61
C GLY A 194 4.24 -22.04 44.09
N GLU A 195 4.54 -20.82 44.54
CA GLU A 195 4.18 -20.33 45.88
C GLU A 195 2.68 -20.07 46.02
N LEU A 196 2.02 -19.65 44.94
CA LEU A 196 0.58 -19.40 44.90
C LEU A 196 -0.23 -20.68 44.74
N THR A 197 0.38 -21.76 44.24
CA THR A 197 -0.28 -23.07 44.09
C THR A 197 -0.07 -23.99 45.29
N ARG A 198 0.76 -23.60 46.26
CA ARG A 198 1.01 -24.39 47.47
C ARG A 198 -0.28 -24.52 48.28
N ASP A 199 -0.63 -25.74 48.67
CA ASP A 199 -1.84 -26.08 49.44
C ASP A 199 -3.18 -25.79 48.71
N LEU A 200 -3.15 -25.63 47.38
CA LEU A 200 -4.33 -25.56 46.52
C LEU A 200 -4.45 -26.80 45.62
N GLU A 201 -5.65 -27.34 45.54
CA GLU A 201 -6.06 -28.35 44.57
C GLU A 201 -6.54 -27.62 43.31
N LEU A 202 -5.76 -27.67 42.24
CA LEU A 202 -6.09 -27.02 40.98
C LEU A 202 -6.53 -28.04 39.95
N LYS A 203 -7.68 -27.81 39.32
CA LYS A 203 -8.16 -28.59 38.18
C LYS A 203 -8.58 -27.66 37.04
N GLU A 204 -7.98 -27.84 35.88
CA GLU A 204 -8.34 -27.08 34.69
C GLU A 204 -9.64 -27.58 34.06
N PHE A 205 -10.41 -26.63 33.50
CA PHE A 205 -11.60 -26.86 32.71
C PHE A 205 -11.45 -26.05 31.41
N GLN A 206 -10.91 -26.69 30.38
CA GLN A 206 -10.63 -26.04 29.10
C GLN A 206 -11.92 -25.56 28.44
N GLU A 207 -13.02 -26.33 28.55
CA GLU A 207 -14.31 -26.00 27.98
C GLU A 207 -14.94 -24.74 28.59
N LEU A 208 -14.61 -24.44 29.85
CA LEU A 208 -15.07 -23.25 30.56
C LEU A 208 -14.03 -22.12 30.56
N ASN A 209 -12.86 -22.34 29.95
CA ASN A 209 -11.69 -21.46 30.06
C ASN A 209 -11.41 -21.02 31.51
N GLY A 210 -11.39 -21.98 32.43
CA GLY A 210 -11.32 -21.71 33.85
C GLY A 210 -10.55 -22.76 34.63
N ILE A 211 -10.22 -22.39 35.87
CA ILE A 211 -9.55 -23.27 36.83
C ILE A 211 -10.41 -23.40 38.08
N LEU A 212 -10.71 -24.62 38.47
CA LEU A 212 -11.31 -24.93 39.76
C LEU A 212 -10.20 -24.96 40.80
N ALA A 213 -10.20 -23.98 41.68
CA ALA A 213 -9.26 -23.88 42.79
C ALA A 213 -9.95 -24.35 44.09
N GLY A 214 -9.44 -25.42 44.67
CA GLY A 214 -9.86 -25.98 45.95
C GLY A 214 -8.84 -25.70 47.05
N GLY A 215 -9.25 -25.09 48.16
CA GLY A 215 -8.34 -24.82 49.27
C GLY A 215 -8.83 -23.72 50.21
N LEU A 216 -7.91 -23.08 50.92
CA LEU A 216 -8.25 -22.01 51.87
C LEU A 216 -8.74 -20.75 51.12
N PRO A 217 -9.85 -20.11 51.56
CA PRO A 217 -10.41 -18.93 50.88
C PRO A 217 -9.40 -17.80 50.65
N ALA A 218 -8.53 -17.54 51.64
CA ALA A 218 -7.49 -16.52 51.54
C ALA A 218 -6.46 -16.81 50.43
N ARG A 219 -6.14 -18.09 50.18
CA ARG A 219 -5.22 -18.51 49.11
C ARG A 219 -5.88 -18.45 47.74
N ILE A 220 -7.14 -18.88 47.65
CA ILE A 220 -7.94 -18.75 46.43
C ILE A 220 -8.07 -17.26 46.03
N GLN A 221 -8.28 -16.36 47.00
CA GLN A 221 -8.35 -14.92 46.73
C GLN A 221 -7.02 -14.33 46.22
N GLN A 222 -5.88 -14.82 46.72
CA GLN A 222 -4.56 -14.43 46.22
C GLN A 222 -4.35 -14.88 44.76
N LEU A 223 -4.71 -16.13 44.46
CA LEU A 223 -4.67 -16.67 43.11
C LEU A 223 -5.61 -15.89 42.18
N GLU A 224 -6.84 -15.61 42.59
CA GLU A 224 -7.81 -14.83 41.83
C GLU A 224 -7.29 -13.42 41.51
N THR A 225 -6.66 -12.75 42.49
CA THR A 225 -6.08 -11.42 42.30
C THR A 225 -4.93 -11.45 41.30
N PHE A 226 -4.07 -12.47 41.36
CA PHE A 226 -3.00 -12.68 40.39
C PHE A 226 -3.56 -12.95 38.99
N LEU A 227 -4.55 -13.86 38.85
CA LEU A 227 -5.19 -14.18 37.57
C LEU A 227 -5.83 -12.93 36.93
N LYS A 228 -6.54 -12.10 37.71
CA LYS A 228 -7.09 -10.82 37.21
C LYS A 228 -6.01 -9.84 36.75
N SER A 229 -4.84 -9.85 37.37
CA SER A 229 -3.73 -8.96 36.97
C SER A 229 -3.13 -9.33 35.61
N ILE A 230 -3.11 -10.62 35.27
CA ILE A 230 -2.55 -11.12 34.01
C ILE A 230 -3.60 -11.21 32.90
N ASP A 231 -4.89 -11.38 33.23
CA ASP A 231 -6.01 -11.53 32.30
C ASP A 231 -6.45 -10.20 31.68
N GLN A 232 -5.51 -9.55 31.00
CA GLN A 232 -5.68 -8.27 30.31
C GLN A 232 -5.89 -8.48 28.81
N ILE A 233 -6.62 -7.56 28.19
CA ILE A 233 -6.83 -7.53 26.74
C ILE A 233 -5.47 -7.32 26.04
N VAL A 234 -5.19 -8.17 25.06
CA VAL A 234 -3.99 -8.05 24.21
C VAL A 234 -4.38 -7.28 22.94
N PRO A 235 -3.68 -6.18 22.60
CA PRO A 235 -4.01 -5.42 21.40
C PRO A 235 -3.69 -6.21 20.13
N VAL A 236 -4.52 -6.00 19.11
CA VAL A 236 -4.29 -6.49 17.75
C VAL A 236 -3.48 -5.46 16.99
N ILE A 237 -2.49 -5.89 16.24
CA ILE A 237 -1.62 -5.03 15.44
C ILE A 237 -1.85 -5.36 13.97
N LEU A 238 -2.27 -4.36 13.21
CA LEU A 238 -2.35 -4.45 11.76
C LEU A 238 -1.04 -3.96 11.16
N ILE A 239 -0.41 -4.77 10.32
CA ILE A 239 0.81 -4.42 9.59
C ILE A 239 0.55 -4.53 8.09
N GLU A 240 0.93 -3.49 7.35
CA GLU A 240 0.97 -3.47 5.90
C GLU A 240 2.42 -3.37 5.42
N VAL A 241 2.84 -4.25 4.54
CA VAL A 241 4.18 -4.21 3.93
C VAL A 241 4.03 -3.77 2.48
N LEU A 242 4.86 -2.85 2.02
CA LEU A 242 4.87 -2.35 0.64
C LEU A 242 6.20 -2.71 -0.01
N ILE A 243 6.15 -3.53 -1.05
CA ILE A 243 7.31 -3.93 -1.84
C ILE A 243 7.20 -3.27 -3.21
N ILE A 244 8.24 -2.55 -3.62
CA ILE A 244 8.34 -1.85 -4.89
C ILE A 244 9.60 -2.33 -5.61
N ASP A 245 9.45 -3.03 -6.73
CA ASP A 245 10.56 -3.41 -7.62
C ASP A 245 10.39 -2.71 -8.98
N ILE A 246 11.31 -1.79 -9.28
CA ILE A 246 11.34 -1.03 -10.52
C ILE A 246 12.58 -1.44 -11.30
N LYS A 247 12.40 -1.95 -12.52
CA LYS A 247 13.49 -2.29 -13.44
C LYS A 247 13.36 -1.46 -14.71
N LYS A 248 14.37 -0.66 -15.00
CA LYS A 248 14.52 0.10 -16.25
C LYS A 248 15.67 -0.47 -17.07
N SER A 249 15.44 -0.71 -18.35
CA SER A 249 16.48 -1.11 -19.30
C SER A 249 16.46 -0.18 -20.50
N HIS A 250 17.63 0.33 -20.89
CA HIS A 250 17.84 1.16 -22.07
C HIS A 250 18.94 0.49 -22.89
N THR A 251 18.62 0.06 -24.12
CA THR A 251 19.56 -0.64 -25.00
C THR A 251 19.66 0.09 -26.33
N VAL A 252 20.87 0.49 -26.72
CA VAL A 252 21.16 1.08 -28.02
C VAL A 252 22.12 0.16 -28.77
N SER A 253 21.74 -0.26 -29.97
CA SER A 253 22.58 -1.04 -30.87
C SER A 253 22.72 -0.32 -32.20
N THR A 254 23.94 0.01 -32.59
CA THR A 254 24.25 0.69 -33.86
C THR A 254 25.49 0.11 -34.49
N GLY A 255 25.47 -0.17 -35.79
CA GLY A 255 26.65 -0.68 -36.47
C GLY A 255 26.48 -0.93 -37.96
N ILE A 256 27.62 -1.03 -38.63
CA ILE A 256 27.75 -1.53 -40.00
C ILE A 256 28.66 -2.75 -39.98
N GLU A 257 28.18 -3.84 -40.55
CA GLU A 257 28.98 -5.04 -40.79
C GLU A 257 29.05 -5.29 -42.30
N ALA A 258 30.24 -5.51 -42.84
CA ALA A 258 30.42 -5.80 -44.25
C ALA A 258 31.41 -6.94 -44.44
N GLY A 259 31.13 -7.82 -45.40
CA GLY A 259 31.92 -9.03 -45.58
C GLY A 259 31.65 -9.75 -46.90
N LEU A 260 32.40 -10.84 -47.11
CA LEU A 260 32.22 -11.75 -48.23
C LEU A 260 31.62 -13.05 -47.70
N GLY A 261 30.40 -13.37 -48.12
CA GLY A 261 29.74 -14.63 -47.78
C GLY A 261 30.13 -15.78 -48.73
N GLU A 262 29.68 -16.99 -48.41
CA GLU A 262 29.86 -18.15 -49.29
C GLU A 262 28.89 -18.12 -50.49
N LYS A 263 27.76 -17.41 -50.36
CA LYS A 263 26.70 -17.29 -51.37
C LYS A 263 26.24 -15.84 -51.50
N PRO A 264 25.68 -15.44 -52.66
CA PRO A 264 25.06 -14.13 -52.83
C PRO A 264 23.92 -13.90 -51.83
N VAL A 265 23.91 -12.72 -51.20
CA VAL A 265 22.88 -12.32 -50.25
C VAL A 265 21.82 -11.49 -50.98
N THR A 266 20.53 -11.80 -50.73
CA THR A 266 19.42 -10.98 -51.23
C THR A 266 19.16 -9.83 -50.28
N THR A 267 18.97 -8.63 -50.83
CA THR A 267 18.66 -7.43 -50.04
C THR A 267 17.31 -7.57 -49.36
N GLN A 268 17.29 -7.55 -48.03
CA GLN A 268 16.08 -7.65 -47.21
C GLN A 268 16.29 -6.99 -45.85
N GLY A 269 15.22 -6.52 -45.21
CA GLY A 269 15.33 -5.94 -43.88
C GLY A 269 14.14 -5.05 -43.50
N LYS A 270 14.21 -4.50 -42.29
CA LYS A 270 13.25 -3.54 -41.76
C LYS A 270 13.92 -2.17 -41.62
N VAL A 271 13.15 -1.11 -41.84
CA VAL A 271 13.63 0.29 -41.71
C VAL A 271 12.87 1.05 -40.62
N PHE A 272 11.75 0.50 -40.14
CA PHE A 272 10.93 1.05 -39.07
C PHE A 272 10.23 -0.10 -38.33
N PRO A 273 10.08 -0.05 -37.00
CA PRO A 273 10.57 0.96 -36.05
C PRO A 273 12.08 0.86 -35.74
N GLU A 274 12.73 -0.19 -36.21
CA GLU A 274 14.18 -0.41 -36.12
C GLU A 274 14.79 -0.49 -37.53
N ILE A 275 16.07 -0.15 -37.66
CA ILE A 275 16.84 -0.37 -38.88
C ILE A 275 17.62 -1.68 -38.68
N ASP A 276 17.27 -2.71 -39.43
CA ASP A 276 18.07 -3.93 -39.58
C ASP A 276 17.96 -4.35 -41.05
N MET A 277 18.93 -3.90 -41.84
CA MET A 277 18.95 -4.08 -43.29
C MET A 277 20.16 -4.90 -43.69
N ASN A 278 19.93 -6.02 -44.35
CA ASN A 278 20.98 -6.77 -45.02
C ASN A 278 20.94 -6.41 -46.51
N LEU A 279 21.98 -5.76 -47.01
CA LEU A 279 22.13 -5.33 -48.39
C LEU A 279 23.02 -6.32 -49.15
N GLY A 280 22.52 -6.83 -50.27
CA GLY A 280 23.29 -7.66 -51.20
C GLY A 280 24.14 -6.86 -52.19
N ALA A 281 25.12 -7.52 -52.78
CA ALA A 281 26.04 -6.95 -53.77
C ALA A 281 25.35 -6.21 -54.92
N GLN A 282 24.19 -6.67 -55.39
CA GLN A 282 23.46 -6.03 -56.48
C GLN A 282 22.94 -4.64 -56.08
N SER A 283 22.31 -4.52 -54.92
CA SER A 283 21.81 -3.23 -54.41
C SER A 283 22.95 -2.27 -54.08
N ILE A 284 24.05 -2.79 -53.54
CA ILE A 284 25.26 -2.00 -53.23
C ILE A 284 25.92 -1.49 -54.52
N ASN A 285 26.07 -2.34 -55.54
CA ASN A 285 26.61 -1.94 -56.84
C ASN A 285 25.73 -0.90 -57.55
N ASN A 286 24.40 -1.01 -57.42
CA ASN A 286 23.48 0.00 -57.94
C ASN A 286 23.69 1.36 -57.24
N LEU A 287 23.85 1.36 -55.91
CA LEU A 287 24.14 2.59 -55.15
C LEU A 287 25.49 3.20 -55.53
N ILE A 288 26.53 2.38 -55.68
CA ILE A 288 27.87 2.81 -56.11
C ILE A 288 27.83 3.43 -57.52
N ASN A 289 27.09 2.82 -58.46
CA ASN A 289 26.94 3.36 -59.81
C ASN A 289 26.22 4.72 -59.82
N SER A 290 25.19 4.89 -58.98
CA SER A 290 24.52 6.18 -58.80
C SER A 290 25.45 7.24 -58.22
N PHE A 291 26.33 6.88 -57.27
CA PHE A 291 27.28 7.81 -56.66
C PHE A 291 28.41 8.22 -57.61
N ASN A 292 28.89 7.29 -58.45
CA ASN A 292 29.88 7.54 -59.50
C ASN A 292 29.39 8.55 -60.58
N GLY A 293 28.09 8.84 -60.64
CA GLY A 293 27.51 9.87 -61.49
C GLY A 293 27.82 11.32 -61.07
N PHE A 294 28.30 11.55 -59.85
CA PHE A 294 28.62 12.89 -59.31
C PHE A 294 30.05 13.37 -59.62
N GLY A 295 30.79 12.68 -60.50
CA GLY A 295 31.87 13.26 -61.31
C GLY A 295 33.25 13.48 -60.66
N THR A 296 33.48 13.11 -59.39
CA THR A 296 34.78 13.39 -58.72
C THR A 296 35.46 12.19 -58.08
N VAL A 297 34.77 11.06 -57.87
CA VAL A 297 35.35 9.82 -57.31
C VAL A 297 34.75 8.60 -58.03
N LYS A 298 35.59 7.69 -58.55
CA LYS A 298 35.17 6.41 -59.14
C LYS A 298 35.38 5.27 -58.14
N ILE A 299 34.30 4.80 -57.53
CA ILE A 299 34.30 3.66 -56.60
C ILE A 299 34.04 2.36 -57.40
N GLY A 300 34.84 1.32 -57.14
CA GLY A 300 34.77 0.03 -57.84
C GLY A 300 33.56 -0.83 -57.44
N LYS A 301 33.15 -1.76 -58.31
CA LYS A 301 32.05 -2.71 -58.03
C LYS A 301 32.47 -3.77 -57.02
N VAL A 302 31.55 -4.15 -56.14
CA VAL A 302 31.72 -5.26 -55.19
C VAL A 302 31.32 -6.61 -55.82
N THR A 303 31.95 -7.70 -55.37
CA THR A 303 31.69 -9.06 -55.87
C THR A 303 30.29 -9.57 -55.49
N PRO A 304 29.70 -10.54 -56.22
CA PRO A 304 28.34 -11.05 -55.95
C PRO A 304 28.08 -11.55 -54.52
N ASN A 305 29.13 -12.05 -53.85
CA ASN A 305 29.06 -12.58 -52.49
C ASN A 305 29.23 -11.52 -51.40
N PHE A 306 29.42 -10.25 -51.77
CA PHE A 306 29.56 -9.16 -50.82
C PHE A 306 28.21 -8.82 -50.18
N TYR A 307 28.21 -8.61 -48.86
CA TYR A 307 27.05 -8.15 -48.11
C TYR A 307 27.41 -6.97 -47.21
N LEU A 308 26.40 -6.15 -46.90
CA LEU A 308 26.48 -5.08 -45.92
C LEU A 308 25.24 -5.12 -45.03
N ASN A 309 25.43 -5.39 -43.75
CA ASN A 309 24.38 -5.26 -42.73
C ASN A 309 24.47 -3.89 -42.07
N LEU A 310 23.34 -3.18 -42.03
CA LEU A 310 23.15 -1.92 -41.33
C LEU A 310 22.17 -2.15 -40.19
N LYS A 311 22.60 -1.86 -38.95
CA LYS A 311 21.78 -2.00 -37.75
C LYS A 311 21.73 -0.69 -36.97
N ALA A 312 20.52 -0.24 -36.62
CA ALA A 312 20.28 0.83 -35.66
C ALA A 312 18.95 0.59 -34.93
N MET A 313 19.02 0.41 -33.63
CA MET A 313 17.88 0.11 -32.77
C MET A 313 18.08 0.73 -31.39
N GLU A 314 17.04 1.38 -30.86
CA GLU A 314 16.95 1.84 -29.48
C GLU A 314 15.73 1.16 -28.84
N ASN A 315 15.93 0.50 -27.71
CA ASN A 315 14.89 -0.25 -27.00
C ASN A 315 14.84 0.15 -25.52
N ASP A 316 13.65 0.55 -25.08
CA ASP A 316 13.34 0.94 -23.72
C ASP A 316 12.39 -0.06 -23.06
N GLY A 317 12.84 -0.63 -21.95
CA GLY A 317 12.04 -1.52 -21.10
C GLY A 317 11.78 -0.88 -19.73
N PHE A 318 10.52 -0.94 -19.29
CA PHE A 318 10.10 -0.48 -17.98
C PHE A 318 9.20 -1.53 -17.32
N ILE A 319 9.63 -2.05 -16.18
CA ILE A 319 8.86 -3.00 -15.36
C ILE A 319 8.69 -2.38 -13.96
N ASN A 320 7.46 -2.38 -13.45
CA ASN A 320 7.12 -1.87 -12.13
C ASN A 320 6.21 -2.88 -11.42
N ILE A 321 6.73 -3.52 -10.37
CA ILE A 321 6.02 -4.49 -9.55
C ILE A 321 5.75 -3.84 -8.20
N ARG A 322 4.48 -3.84 -7.79
CA ARG A 322 4.05 -3.32 -6.49
C ARG A 322 3.20 -4.35 -5.77
N SER A 323 3.67 -4.79 -4.61
CA SER A 323 2.97 -5.75 -3.75
C SER A 323 2.68 -5.12 -2.40
N THR A 324 1.45 -5.27 -1.89
CA THR A 324 1.02 -4.72 -0.59
C THR A 324 0.33 -5.76 0.30
N PRO A 325 1.04 -6.79 0.78
CA PRO A 325 0.45 -7.74 1.72
C PRO A 325 0.08 -7.06 3.05
N LYS A 326 -1.06 -7.49 3.62
CA LYS A 326 -1.59 -7.01 4.89
C LYS A 326 -1.78 -8.18 5.83
N LEU A 327 -1.29 -8.06 7.06
CA LEU A 327 -1.41 -9.07 8.10
C LEU A 327 -1.87 -8.41 9.40
N SER A 328 -2.72 -9.10 10.16
CA SER A 328 -3.06 -8.73 11.53
C SER A 328 -2.63 -9.84 12.48
N THR A 329 -2.10 -9.46 13.63
CA THR A 329 -1.70 -10.42 14.67
C THR A 329 -1.78 -9.81 16.06
N LEU A 330 -1.86 -10.65 17.08
CA LEU A 330 -1.81 -10.20 18.47
C LEU A 330 -0.40 -9.74 18.84
N ASN A 331 -0.31 -8.83 19.81
CA ASN A 331 0.98 -8.44 20.38
C ASN A 331 1.80 -9.65 20.82
N GLY A 332 3.07 -9.71 20.40
CA GLY A 332 4.00 -10.81 20.69
C GLY A 332 3.84 -12.08 19.87
N HIS A 333 2.84 -12.16 18.97
CA HIS A 333 2.54 -13.36 18.18
C HIS A 333 2.99 -13.18 16.71
N GLU A 334 3.68 -14.18 16.18
CA GLU A 334 4.10 -14.19 14.77
C GLU A 334 2.91 -14.46 13.87
N ALA A 335 2.83 -13.72 12.76
CA ALA A 335 1.95 -14.02 11.64
C ALA A 335 2.76 -14.15 10.35
N SER A 336 2.36 -15.11 9.52
CA SER A 336 3.02 -15.41 8.24
C SER A 336 2.01 -15.45 7.10
N LEU A 337 2.42 -14.95 5.94
CA LEU A 337 1.68 -15.03 4.68
C LEU A 337 2.62 -15.55 3.60
N SER A 338 2.27 -16.64 2.93
CA SER A 338 3.00 -17.15 1.76
C SER A 338 2.05 -17.22 0.56
N ILE A 339 2.47 -16.64 -0.56
CA ILE A 339 1.73 -16.66 -1.84
C ILE A 339 2.74 -17.01 -2.93
N GLY A 340 2.51 -18.10 -3.66
CA GLY A 340 3.47 -18.56 -4.66
C GLY A 340 2.88 -19.44 -5.73
N ASN A 341 3.71 -19.70 -6.73
CA ASN A 341 3.43 -20.61 -7.83
C ASN A 341 4.32 -21.83 -7.72
N THR A 342 3.76 -23.00 -8.01
CA THR A 342 4.50 -24.27 -8.02
C THR A 342 4.61 -24.78 -9.45
N GLU A 343 5.83 -24.99 -9.93
CA GLU A 343 6.11 -25.59 -11.22
C GLU A 343 6.67 -27.01 -11.05
N TYR A 344 6.39 -27.88 -12.02
CA TYR A 344 6.89 -29.25 -12.03
C TYR A 344 7.99 -29.42 -13.09
N TYR A 345 8.98 -30.24 -12.79
CA TYR A 345 9.99 -30.68 -13.75
C TYR A 345 10.16 -32.20 -13.67
N LEU A 346 10.64 -32.78 -14.77
CA LEU A 346 10.80 -34.21 -14.92
C LEU A 346 12.24 -34.60 -14.61
N GLU A 347 12.42 -35.45 -13.61
CA GLU A 347 13.68 -36.12 -13.31
C GLU A 347 13.65 -37.52 -13.93
N GLU A 348 14.57 -37.79 -14.86
CA GLU A 348 14.74 -39.11 -15.45
C GLU A 348 16.00 -39.77 -14.86
N GLN A 349 15.84 -40.94 -14.25
CA GLN A 349 16.94 -41.79 -13.82
C GLN A 349 17.01 -43.02 -14.72
N SER A 350 18.16 -43.23 -15.37
CA SER A 350 18.39 -44.42 -16.17
C SER A 350 19.26 -45.40 -15.38
N ASN A 351 18.67 -46.53 -15.01
CA ASN A 351 19.39 -47.63 -14.38
C ASN A 351 19.57 -48.74 -15.40
N ILE A 352 20.81 -49.21 -15.55
CA ILE A 352 21.17 -50.31 -16.45
C ILE A 352 21.49 -51.51 -15.57
N TYR A 353 20.73 -52.60 -15.73
CA TYR A 353 20.93 -53.84 -14.98
C TYR A 353 21.52 -54.94 -15.87
N GLY A 354 22.53 -55.66 -15.36
CA GLY A 354 23.17 -56.81 -16.01
C GLY A 354 24.34 -56.46 -16.95
N SER A 355 25.44 -57.25 -16.88
CA SER A 355 26.67 -57.03 -17.69
C SER A 355 26.67 -57.73 -19.06
N LEU A 356 25.85 -58.77 -19.24
CA LEU A 356 25.81 -59.60 -20.47
C LEU A 356 24.54 -59.37 -21.32
N SER A 357 23.53 -58.69 -20.77
CA SER A 357 22.30 -58.25 -21.47
C SER A 357 21.76 -57.02 -20.74
N ALA A 358 22.18 -55.84 -21.17
CA ALA A 358 21.84 -54.58 -20.51
C ALA A 358 20.34 -54.26 -20.67
N GLN A 359 19.57 -54.39 -19.60
CA GLN A 359 18.17 -53.95 -19.59
C GLN A 359 18.10 -52.53 -19.01
N GLN A 360 17.80 -51.55 -19.88
CA GLN A 360 17.69 -50.15 -19.49
C GLN A 360 16.29 -49.88 -18.93
N THR A 361 16.21 -49.53 -17.65
CA THR A 361 14.99 -49.03 -17.03
C THR A 361 15.10 -47.52 -16.85
N ILE A 362 14.16 -46.77 -17.44
CA ILE A 362 14.06 -45.32 -17.28
C ILE A 362 12.93 -45.03 -16.30
N THR A 363 13.27 -44.53 -15.12
CA THR A 363 12.30 -44.08 -14.12
C THR A 363 12.07 -42.57 -14.29
N ARG A 364 10.79 -42.18 -14.43
CA ARG A 364 10.35 -40.79 -14.61
C ARG A 364 9.65 -40.31 -13.35
N ASN A 365 10.24 -39.35 -12.66
CA ASN A 365 9.67 -38.75 -11.45
C ASN A 365 9.40 -37.26 -11.69
N TYR A 366 8.18 -36.80 -11.39
CA TYR A 366 7.86 -35.37 -11.40
C TYR A 366 8.19 -34.78 -10.04
N LYS A 367 9.04 -33.75 -10.02
CA LYS A 367 9.36 -32.97 -8.82
C LYS A 367 8.79 -31.56 -8.94
N SER A 368 8.27 -31.03 -7.85
CA SER A 368 7.81 -29.65 -7.76
C SER A 368 8.93 -28.72 -7.26
N VAL A 369 8.92 -27.49 -7.75
CA VAL A 369 9.64 -26.34 -7.19
C VAL A 369 8.62 -25.24 -6.96
N THR A 370 8.74 -24.49 -5.88
CA THR A 370 7.80 -23.41 -5.53
C THR A 370 8.55 -22.10 -5.41
N ALA A 371 8.11 -21.09 -6.16
CA ALA A 371 8.56 -19.71 -6.00
C ALA A 371 7.44 -18.94 -5.29
N GLU A 372 7.75 -18.35 -4.12
CA GLU A 372 6.76 -17.66 -3.30
C GLU A 372 7.22 -16.31 -2.76
N LEU A 373 6.26 -15.41 -2.56
CA LEU A 373 6.36 -14.27 -1.67
C LEU A 373 5.91 -14.72 -0.27
N SER A 374 6.86 -14.85 0.65
CA SER A 374 6.64 -15.12 2.07
C SER A 374 6.95 -13.89 2.91
N VAL A 375 6.03 -13.51 3.78
CA VAL A 375 6.17 -12.40 4.73
C VAL A 375 5.86 -12.93 6.13
N LYS A 376 6.82 -12.86 7.04
CA LYS A 376 6.66 -13.19 8.46
C LYS A 376 6.90 -11.95 9.30
N ILE A 377 5.99 -11.70 10.24
CA ILE A 377 6.01 -10.48 11.06
C ILE A 377 5.68 -10.85 12.50
N LYS A 378 6.51 -10.40 13.44
CA LYS A 378 6.26 -10.50 14.87
C LYS A 378 6.33 -9.11 15.51
N PRO A 379 5.19 -8.54 15.92
CA PRO A 379 5.14 -7.22 16.52
C PRO A 379 5.19 -7.28 18.05
N VAL A 380 5.81 -6.29 18.67
CA VAL A 380 5.84 -6.06 20.13
C VAL A 380 5.58 -4.58 20.41
N VAL A 381 4.43 -4.27 21.02
CA VAL A 381 4.06 -2.91 21.44
C VAL A 381 4.75 -2.60 22.78
N SER A 382 5.48 -1.49 22.79
CA SER A 382 6.12 -0.90 23.97
C SER A 382 5.17 0.11 24.62
N GLY A 383 5.39 0.42 25.91
CA GLY A 383 4.50 1.31 26.68
C GLY A 383 4.44 2.77 26.22
N ASP A 384 5.33 3.18 25.31
CA ASP A 384 5.42 4.49 24.68
C ASP A 384 4.73 4.55 23.30
N ASP A 385 3.77 3.65 23.04
CA ASP A 385 3.07 3.48 21.75
C ASP A 385 4.02 3.24 20.55
N GLN A 386 5.24 2.77 20.81
CA GLN A 386 6.17 2.28 19.79
C GLN A 386 5.97 0.79 19.54
N ILE A 387 6.06 0.37 18.29
CA ILE A 387 5.91 -1.01 17.85
C ILE A 387 7.27 -1.50 17.36
N THR A 388 7.81 -2.49 18.05
CA THR A 388 9.00 -3.22 17.61
C THR A 388 8.55 -4.34 16.67
N LEU A 389 9.07 -4.39 15.45
CA LEU A 389 8.68 -5.35 14.42
C LEU A 389 9.91 -6.18 14.02
N GLU A 390 9.83 -7.49 14.21
CA GLU A 390 10.70 -8.44 13.50
C GLU A 390 10.01 -8.79 12.19
N VAL A 391 10.63 -8.45 11.07
CA VAL A 391 10.08 -8.68 9.73
C VAL A 391 11.05 -9.50 8.90
N GLU A 392 10.54 -10.58 8.33
CA GLU A 392 11.21 -11.40 7.34
C GLU A 392 10.38 -11.43 6.06
N VAL A 393 10.98 -10.98 4.95
CA VAL A 393 10.38 -10.98 3.61
C VAL A 393 11.25 -11.80 2.70
N ASN A 394 10.68 -12.84 2.10
CA ASN A 394 11.31 -13.67 1.08
C ASN A 394 10.47 -13.55 -0.19
N GLN A 395 11.08 -13.14 -1.30
CA GLN A 395 10.42 -13.05 -2.61
C GLN A 395 11.19 -13.90 -3.60
N GLY A 396 10.60 -15.02 -4.01
CA GLY A 396 11.06 -15.86 -5.11
C GLY A 396 10.30 -15.55 -6.40
N ASP A 397 10.97 -15.67 -7.54
CA ASP A 397 10.34 -15.69 -8.86
C ASP A 397 11.05 -16.71 -9.76
N PHE A 398 10.31 -17.32 -10.68
CA PHE A 398 10.87 -18.25 -11.66
C PHE A 398 11.49 -17.48 -12.82
N THR A 399 12.63 -17.97 -13.29
CA THR A 399 13.28 -17.54 -14.54
C THR A 399 13.17 -18.62 -15.60
N GLU A 400 13.57 -18.31 -16.83
CA GLU A 400 13.55 -19.27 -17.92
C GLU A 400 14.33 -20.56 -17.57
N ARG A 401 13.77 -21.69 -18.00
CA ARG A 401 14.40 -23.00 -17.87
C ARG A 401 15.60 -23.09 -18.80
N ILE A 402 16.71 -23.64 -18.30
CA ILE A 402 17.90 -23.93 -19.12
C ILE A 402 17.66 -25.06 -20.14
N SER A 403 16.68 -25.93 -19.90
CA SER A 403 16.23 -26.97 -20.84
C SER A 403 14.80 -27.40 -20.53
N LYS A 404 14.13 -28.07 -21.48
CA LYS A 404 12.72 -28.50 -21.35
C LYS A 404 12.41 -29.32 -20.09
N TYR A 405 13.36 -30.14 -19.63
CA TYR A 405 13.20 -31.03 -18.47
C TYR A 405 13.94 -30.54 -17.21
N ALA A 406 14.78 -29.51 -17.33
CA ALA A 406 15.45 -28.92 -16.18
C ALA A 406 14.43 -28.24 -15.23
N PRO A 407 14.77 -28.14 -13.93
CA PRO A 407 14.04 -27.26 -13.03
C PRO A 407 14.03 -25.81 -13.60
N PRO A 408 12.95 -25.04 -13.37
CA PRO A 408 12.96 -23.62 -13.65
C PRO A 408 14.11 -22.96 -12.90
N GLY A 409 14.75 -21.96 -13.54
CA GLY A 409 15.67 -21.12 -12.80
C GLY A 409 14.91 -20.32 -11.75
N GLU A 410 15.58 -19.91 -10.67
CA GLU A 410 14.94 -19.21 -9.56
C GLU A 410 15.79 -18.00 -9.17
N VAL A 411 15.14 -16.87 -8.96
CA VAL A 411 15.73 -15.69 -8.33
C VAL A 411 15.03 -15.43 -7.01
N SER A 412 15.79 -15.40 -5.91
CA SER A 412 15.24 -15.12 -4.57
C SER A 412 15.84 -13.86 -3.97
N ARG A 413 14.98 -13.07 -3.33
CA ARG A 413 15.35 -11.86 -2.57
C ARG A 413 14.88 -12.08 -1.14
N LYS A 414 15.81 -12.06 -0.19
CA LYS A 414 15.52 -12.31 1.24
C LYS A 414 15.93 -11.12 2.07
N PHE A 415 15.05 -10.70 2.97
CA PHE A 415 15.24 -9.56 3.83
C PHE A 415 14.78 -9.92 5.24
N LYS A 416 15.63 -9.69 6.25
CA LYS A 416 15.27 -9.88 7.66
C LYS A 416 15.74 -8.66 8.45
N SER A 417 14.85 -8.06 9.23
CA SER A 417 15.19 -6.89 10.04
C SER A 417 14.37 -6.84 11.33
N LEU A 418 14.96 -6.24 12.35
CA LEU A 418 14.31 -5.92 13.62
C LEU A 418 14.34 -4.40 13.78
N ILE A 419 13.17 -3.78 13.75
CA ILE A 419 13.04 -2.31 13.78
C ILE A 419 12.06 -1.88 14.85
N ARG A 420 12.19 -0.64 15.31
CA ARG A 420 11.19 0.01 16.17
C ARG A 420 10.66 1.24 15.47
N VAL A 421 9.34 1.33 15.40
CA VAL A 421 8.61 2.41 14.73
C VAL A 421 7.51 2.92 15.63
N LYS A 422 7.15 4.20 15.49
CA LYS A 422 5.97 4.70 16.17
C LYS A 422 4.71 4.18 15.49
N ASN A 423 3.64 4.08 16.27
CA ASN A 423 2.31 3.79 15.75
C ASN A 423 1.96 4.74 14.59
N GLN A 424 1.40 4.22 13.50
CA GLN A 424 0.99 4.97 12.30
C GLN A 424 2.10 5.68 11.51
N GLU A 425 3.38 5.42 11.78
CA GLU A 425 4.49 5.90 10.96
C GLU A 425 4.89 4.90 9.88
N MET A 426 5.26 5.40 8.69
CA MET A 426 5.84 4.59 7.63
C MET A 426 7.36 4.55 7.79
N VAL A 427 7.95 3.37 7.59
CA VAL A 427 9.41 3.22 7.61
C VAL A 427 9.87 2.46 6.38
N LEU A 428 11.00 2.90 5.81
CA LEU A 428 11.76 2.12 4.84
C LEU A 428 12.56 1.06 5.59
N LEU A 429 12.25 -0.20 5.35
CA LEU A 429 13.00 -1.33 5.93
C LEU A 429 14.35 -1.49 5.27
N GLY A 430 14.38 -1.33 3.95
CA GLY A 430 15.59 -1.50 3.17
C GLY A 430 15.30 -1.48 1.68
N GLY A 431 16.38 -1.50 0.90
CA GLY A 431 16.29 -1.52 -0.55
C GLY A 431 17.64 -1.85 -1.19
N LEU A 432 17.59 -2.18 -2.47
CA LEU A 432 18.74 -2.46 -3.31
C LEU A 432 18.61 -1.65 -4.60
N GLU A 433 19.61 -0.83 -4.89
CA GLU A 433 19.74 -0.18 -6.20
C GLU A 433 20.94 -0.77 -6.93
N GLU A 434 20.68 -1.40 -8.08
CA GLU A 434 21.69 -1.98 -8.96
C GLU A 434 21.72 -1.22 -10.28
N LYS A 435 22.90 -0.70 -10.64
CA LYS A 435 23.17 -0.09 -11.94
C LYS A 435 24.16 -0.93 -12.70
N ARG A 436 23.73 -1.52 -13.81
CA ARG A 436 24.58 -2.29 -14.72
C ARG A 436 24.73 -1.54 -16.03
N LYS A 437 25.98 -1.36 -16.45
CA LYS A 437 26.31 -0.84 -17.78
C LYS A 437 27.15 -1.90 -18.50
N ARG A 438 26.68 -2.35 -19.65
CA ARG A 438 27.39 -3.27 -20.53
C ARG A 438 27.61 -2.58 -21.86
N GLU A 439 28.87 -2.38 -22.20
CA GLU A 439 29.27 -1.91 -23.53
C GLU A 439 30.02 -3.04 -24.21
N SER A 440 29.52 -3.46 -25.37
CA SER A 440 30.18 -4.43 -26.23
C SER A 440 30.30 -3.84 -27.62
N GLY A 441 31.48 -3.93 -28.22
CA GLY A 441 31.67 -3.48 -29.59
C GLY A 441 32.71 -4.30 -30.31
N SER A 442 32.54 -4.41 -31.62
CA SER A 442 33.48 -5.00 -32.55
C SER A 442 33.77 -4.01 -33.67
N GLY A 443 34.95 -4.07 -34.27
CA GLY A 443 35.31 -3.16 -35.35
C GLY A 443 36.70 -3.40 -35.91
N VAL A 444 36.99 -2.75 -37.02
CA VAL A 444 38.28 -2.88 -37.72
C VAL A 444 39.39 -2.23 -36.87
N PRO A 445 40.52 -2.93 -36.59
CA PRO A 445 41.64 -2.35 -35.87
C PRO A 445 42.11 -1.03 -36.50
N LEU A 446 42.53 -0.07 -35.66
CA LEU A 446 42.88 1.33 -36.02
C LEU A 446 41.69 2.19 -36.46
N LEU A 447 40.91 1.79 -37.47
CA LEU A 447 39.81 2.60 -38.04
C LEU A 447 38.66 2.81 -37.05
N ALA A 448 38.30 1.79 -36.29
CA ALA A 448 37.26 1.88 -35.25
C ALA A 448 37.65 2.79 -34.06
N ARG A 449 38.92 3.23 -33.97
CA ARG A 449 39.41 4.13 -32.92
C ARG A 449 39.31 5.62 -33.29
N ILE A 450 39.10 5.96 -34.56
CA ILE A 450 39.04 7.36 -35.03
C ILE A 450 37.60 7.89 -34.88
N PRO A 451 37.33 8.91 -34.04
CA PRO A 451 35.97 9.33 -33.68
C PRO A 451 35.04 9.68 -34.85
N VAL A 452 35.58 10.26 -35.92
CA VAL A 452 34.79 10.72 -37.09
C VAL A 452 34.32 9.55 -37.95
N ILE A 453 35.17 8.53 -38.18
CA ILE A 453 34.86 7.39 -39.06
C ILE A 453 34.47 6.13 -38.29
N LYS A 454 34.59 6.11 -36.96
CA LYS A 454 34.27 4.97 -36.09
C LYS A 454 32.90 4.37 -36.38
N TRP A 455 31.89 5.20 -36.65
CA TRP A 455 30.52 4.78 -36.93
C TRP A 455 30.38 3.90 -38.19
N LEU A 456 31.32 4.01 -39.14
CA LEU A 456 31.31 3.24 -40.39
C LEU A 456 32.09 1.93 -40.32
N PHE A 457 32.96 1.76 -39.31
CA PHE A 457 33.87 0.61 -39.18
C PHE A 457 33.73 -0.11 -37.84
N SER A 458 32.64 0.12 -37.10
CA SER A 458 32.34 -0.55 -35.85
C SER A 458 30.86 -0.87 -35.69
N SER A 459 30.60 -1.90 -34.89
CA SER A 459 29.29 -2.26 -34.37
C SER A 459 29.36 -2.18 -32.86
N ASN A 460 28.47 -1.40 -32.24
CA ASN A 460 28.44 -1.16 -30.81
C ASN A 460 27.04 -1.42 -30.26
N THR A 461 26.99 -2.10 -29.12
CA THR A 461 25.80 -2.27 -28.30
C THR A 461 26.10 -1.74 -26.90
N SER A 462 25.29 -0.79 -26.45
CA SER A 462 25.30 -0.24 -25.09
C SER A 462 23.99 -0.61 -24.42
N GLU A 463 24.08 -1.41 -23.36
CA GLU A 463 22.96 -1.80 -22.51
C GLU A 463 23.15 -1.16 -21.13
N LYS A 464 22.13 -0.43 -20.68
CA LYS A 464 22.05 0.16 -19.34
C LYS A 464 20.84 -0.42 -18.62
N THR A 465 21.06 -1.06 -17.48
CA THR A 465 19.99 -1.55 -16.61
C THR A 465 20.07 -0.85 -15.26
N ASN A 466 18.93 -0.35 -14.77
CA ASN A 466 18.78 0.22 -13.44
C ASN A 466 17.63 -0.51 -12.74
N SER A 467 17.93 -1.26 -11.70
CA SER A 467 16.97 -1.95 -10.85
C SER A 467 16.94 -1.30 -9.48
N LYS A 468 15.74 -1.02 -8.96
CA LYS A 468 15.51 -0.46 -7.62
C LYS A 468 14.44 -1.28 -6.92
N LEU A 469 14.83 -1.95 -5.85
CA LEU A 469 13.94 -2.62 -4.91
C LEU A 469 13.85 -1.80 -3.63
N ASN A 470 12.65 -1.52 -3.15
CA ASN A 470 12.41 -0.91 -1.84
C ASN A 470 11.32 -1.68 -1.10
N ILE A 471 11.53 -1.92 0.19
CA ILE A 471 10.58 -2.57 1.09
C ILE A 471 10.24 -1.57 2.21
N PHE A 472 8.96 -1.30 2.41
CA PHE A 472 8.45 -0.43 3.45
C PHE A 472 7.51 -1.18 4.36
N ILE A 473 7.43 -0.76 5.63
CA ILE A 473 6.26 -1.03 6.46
C ILE A 473 5.42 0.23 6.47
N ASN A 474 4.17 0.07 6.05
CA ASN A 474 3.18 1.11 6.04
C ASN A 474 2.40 1.08 7.36
N GLN A 475 2.61 2.10 8.19
CA GLN A 475 1.74 2.51 9.30
C GLN A 475 1.20 1.34 10.15
N PRO A 476 2.06 0.67 10.95
CA PRO A 476 1.57 -0.36 11.86
C PRO A 476 0.60 0.28 12.84
N LEU A 477 -0.57 -0.35 13.00
CA LEU A 477 -1.67 0.19 13.80
C LEU A 477 -1.95 -0.73 14.99
N SER A 478 -1.70 -0.23 16.21
CA SER A 478 -2.14 -0.91 17.43
C SER A 478 -3.61 -0.61 17.70
N ILE A 479 -4.45 -1.63 17.56
CA ILE A 479 -5.90 -1.57 17.73
C ILE A 479 -6.23 -1.99 19.17
N LYS A 480 -6.64 -1.00 19.97
CA LYS A 480 -6.99 -1.18 21.39
C LYS A 480 -8.49 -1.49 21.60
N ASN A 481 -9.36 -1.15 20.65
CA ASN A 481 -10.81 -1.40 20.72
C ASN A 481 -11.42 -1.70 19.33
N TRP A 482 -12.47 -2.52 19.29
CA TRP A 482 -13.22 -2.94 18.09
C TRP A 482 -13.80 -1.77 17.29
N GLN A 483 -14.29 -0.72 17.94
CA GLN A 483 -14.80 0.48 17.26
C GLN A 483 -13.72 1.19 16.43
N MET A 484 -12.45 1.12 16.86
CA MET A 484 -11.32 1.69 16.12
C MET A 484 -11.01 0.88 14.84
N LEU A 485 -11.16 -0.45 14.91
CA LEU A 485 -11.04 -1.34 13.75
C LEU A 485 -12.17 -1.08 12.76
N GLU A 486 -13.42 -0.98 13.21
CA GLU A 486 -14.56 -0.68 12.33
C GLU A 486 -14.41 0.68 11.65
N ARG A 487 -13.95 1.72 12.36
CA ARG A 487 -13.63 3.02 11.75
C ARG A 487 -12.54 2.92 10.68
N TYR A 488 -11.50 2.12 10.91
CA TYR A 488 -10.42 1.90 9.95
C TYR A 488 -10.84 1.05 8.74
N LEU A 489 -11.71 0.06 8.94
CA LEU A 489 -12.21 -0.81 7.86
C LEU A 489 -13.29 -0.11 7.03
N ASN A 490 -14.13 0.72 7.67
CA ASN A 490 -15.23 1.45 7.03
C ASN A 490 -14.80 2.80 6.46
N SER A 491 -13.55 3.22 6.63
CA SER A 491 -12.96 4.33 5.88
C SER A 491 -12.70 3.93 4.42
N ARG A 492 -13.73 3.47 3.70
CA ARG A 492 -13.77 3.47 2.24
C ARG A 492 -14.10 4.89 1.77
N PHE A 493 -13.20 5.80 2.08
CA PHE A 493 -13.17 7.11 1.45
C PHE A 493 -13.07 6.90 -0.07
N VAL A 494 -13.95 7.55 -0.84
CA VAL A 494 -13.96 7.51 -2.32
C VAL A 494 -12.53 7.75 -2.82
N LYS A 495 -11.90 6.73 -3.40
CA LYS A 495 -10.48 6.80 -3.80
C LYS A 495 -10.29 7.82 -4.91
N ASN A 496 -9.30 8.70 -4.78
CA ASN A 496 -8.93 9.73 -5.75
C ASN A 496 -10.02 10.80 -5.96
N SER A 497 -10.63 11.28 -4.88
CA SER A 497 -11.45 12.48 -4.90
C SER A 497 -10.81 13.59 -4.06
N SER A 498 -11.14 14.82 -4.41
CA SER A 498 -10.71 16.02 -3.69
C SER A 498 -11.89 16.97 -3.56
N VAL A 499 -11.92 17.71 -2.46
CA VAL A 499 -12.98 18.67 -2.13
C VAL A 499 -12.36 19.85 -1.40
N TYR A 500 -12.97 21.02 -1.53
CA TYR A 500 -12.67 22.16 -0.68
C TYR A 500 -13.74 22.28 0.41
N GLY A 501 -13.31 22.29 1.66
CA GLY A 501 -14.15 22.75 2.76
C GLY A 501 -14.00 24.26 2.91
N MET A 502 -15.13 24.98 2.89
CA MET A 502 -15.19 26.43 3.00
C MET A 502 -15.99 26.82 4.23
N TYR A 503 -15.44 27.69 5.06
CA TYR A 503 -16.14 28.31 6.19
C TYR A 503 -16.43 29.76 5.87
N CYS A 504 -17.67 30.19 6.08
CA CYS A 504 -18.14 31.57 5.91
C CYS A 504 -18.71 32.06 7.23
N HIS A 505 -18.07 33.07 7.83
CA HIS A 505 -18.55 33.74 9.03
C HIS A 505 -19.12 35.12 8.69
N ILE A 506 -20.40 35.31 9.01
CA ILE A 506 -21.16 36.55 8.80
C ILE A 506 -20.96 37.46 10.01
N GLY A 507 -20.17 38.52 9.85
CA GLY A 507 -19.89 39.50 10.90
C GLY A 507 -21.11 40.36 11.27
N ASN A 508 -21.07 40.97 12.45
CA ASN A 508 -22.13 41.90 12.90
C ASN A 508 -22.20 43.17 12.03
N ASP A 509 -21.05 43.55 11.46
CA ASP A 509 -20.84 44.74 10.61
C ASP A 509 -21.25 44.52 9.15
N GLY A 510 -21.67 43.29 8.79
CA GLY A 510 -22.10 42.92 7.43
C GLY A 510 -20.97 42.43 6.51
N GLU A 511 -19.71 42.45 6.97
CA GLU A 511 -18.59 41.84 6.24
C GLU A 511 -18.52 40.32 6.50
N ASN A 512 -18.35 39.56 5.42
CA ASN A 512 -18.20 38.11 5.44
C ASN A 512 -16.72 37.74 5.43
N THR A 513 -16.32 36.83 6.32
CA THR A 513 -14.95 36.30 6.35
C THR A 513 -14.94 34.84 5.93
N PHE A 514 -14.05 34.49 5.01
CA PHE A 514 -13.96 33.14 4.46
C PHE A 514 -12.66 32.44 4.87
N ALA A 515 -12.75 31.14 5.14
CA ALA A 515 -11.61 30.25 5.32
C ALA A 515 -11.75 29.02 4.42
N LEU A 516 -10.63 28.55 3.85
CA LEU A 516 -10.63 27.45 2.88
C LEU A 516 -9.63 26.36 3.28
N VAL A 517 -10.08 25.11 3.21
CA VAL A 517 -9.24 23.92 3.44
C VAL A 517 -9.42 22.98 2.25
N TYR A 518 -8.33 22.66 1.57
CA TYR A 518 -8.32 21.63 0.54
C TYR A 518 -8.17 20.27 1.21
N VAL A 519 -9.04 19.31 0.89
CA VAL A 519 -8.96 17.94 1.39
C VAL A 519 -8.91 16.99 0.19
N GLU A 520 -7.88 16.14 0.14
CA GLU A 520 -7.65 15.20 -0.95
C GLU A 520 -7.45 13.79 -0.40
N ASN A 521 -8.14 12.81 -1.01
CA ASN A 521 -7.92 11.40 -0.73
C ASN A 521 -7.08 10.78 -1.85
N LYS A 522 -5.78 10.58 -1.60
CA LYS A 522 -4.88 9.85 -2.48
C LYS A 522 -4.75 8.41 -2.01
N LYS A 523 -5.36 7.47 -2.75
CA LYS A 523 -5.23 6.01 -2.53
C LYS A 523 -5.62 5.53 -1.12
N GLY A 524 -6.49 6.25 -0.41
CA GLY A 524 -6.95 5.91 0.95
C GLY A 524 -6.29 6.72 2.07
N LEU A 525 -5.29 7.55 1.76
CA LEU A 525 -4.77 8.55 2.69
C LEU A 525 -5.42 9.91 2.42
N LEU A 526 -6.03 10.48 3.46
CA LEU A 526 -6.49 11.86 3.48
C LEU A 526 -5.31 12.78 3.75
N SER A 527 -5.13 13.79 2.91
CA SER A 527 -4.22 14.91 3.15
C SER A 527 -5.02 16.19 3.03
N PHE A 528 -4.76 17.15 3.92
CA PHE A 528 -5.37 18.46 3.82
C PHE A 528 -4.30 19.56 3.74
N GLU A 529 -4.66 20.66 3.10
CA GLU A 529 -3.85 21.86 2.96
C GLU A 529 -4.70 23.07 3.36
N CYS A 530 -4.29 23.75 4.43
CA CYS A 530 -4.93 24.98 4.86
C CYS A 530 -4.42 26.14 4.01
N ILE A 531 -5.29 26.74 3.21
CA ILE A 531 -4.93 27.91 2.40
C ILE A 531 -5.15 29.13 3.29
N TYR A 532 -4.05 29.79 3.69
CA TYR A 532 -4.09 30.87 4.66
C TYR A 532 -4.31 32.23 4.00
N THR A 533 -5.52 32.77 4.15
CA THR A 533 -5.85 34.21 4.20
C THR A 533 -7.32 34.35 4.62
N PRO A 534 -7.69 35.23 5.58
CA PRO A 534 -9.08 35.65 5.66
C PRO A 534 -9.39 36.39 4.36
N PHE A 535 -10.17 35.77 3.49
CA PHE A 535 -10.65 36.46 2.30
C PHE A 535 -11.85 37.31 2.71
N ASN A 536 -11.79 38.60 2.41
CA ASN A 536 -12.93 39.51 2.57
C ASN A 536 -13.76 39.56 1.28
N HIS A 537 -13.21 39.08 0.16
CA HIS A 537 -13.85 39.05 -1.16
C HIS A 537 -13.75 37.66 -1.81
N LEU A 538 -14.87 37.19 -2.37
CA LEU A 538 -14.97 35.88 -3.04
C LEU A 538 -14.09 35.77 -4.30
N ASP A 539 -13.74 36.89 -4.94
CA ASP A 539 -12.91 36.92 -6.15
C ASP A 539 -11.47 36.46 -5.90
N GLU A 540 -10.95 36.68 -4.69
CA GLU A 540 -9.60 36.24 -4.30
C GLU A 540 -9.53 34.71 -4.16
N ILE A 541 -10.64 34.09 -3.75
CA ILE A 541 -10.77 32.64 -3.59
C ILE A 541 -10.68 31.92 -4.94
N LYS A 542 -11.20 32.55 -6.01
CA LYS A 542 -11.19 32.00 -7.38
C LYS A 542 -9.78 31.73 -7.90
N VAL A 543 -8.80 32.55 -7.51
CA VAL A 543 -7.39 32.40 -7.94
C VAL A 543 -6.69 31.27 -7.19
N ALA A 544 -7.10 31.02 -5.94
CA ALA A 544 -6.48 30.01 -5.07
C ALA A 544 -6.99 28.57 -5.31
N ILE A 545 -8.14 28.40 -5.96
CA ILE A 545 -8.82 27.10 -6.11
C ILE A 545 -8.45 26.38 -7.41
N LYS A 546 -8.23 25.06 -7.32
CA LYS A 546 -8.10 24.18 -8.48
C LYS A 546 -9.42 24.09 -9.24
N LYS A 547 -9.35 24.21 -10.58
CA LYS A 547 -10.53 24.06 -11.45
C LYS A 547 -11.20 22.68 -11.26
N ASP A 548 -12.53 22.66 -11.37
CA ASP A 548 -13.37 21.45 -11.31
C ASP A 548 -13.30 20.66 -9.99
N VAL A 549 -13.03 21.33 -8.86
CA VAL A 549 -13.10 20.74 -7.51
C VAL A 549 -14.37 21.26 -6.78
N PRO A 550 -15.20 20.38 -6.20
CA PRO A 550 -16.40 20.79 -5.47
C PRO A 550 -16.11 21.49 -4.14
N ILE A 551 -17.06 22.32 -3.68
CA ILE A 551 -16.98 23.03 -2.40
C ILE A 551 -18.11 22.60 -1.47
N TYR A 552 -17.74 22.27 -0.23
CA TYR A 552 -18.64 22.08 0.92
C TYR A 552 -18.58 23.33 1.78
N LEU A 553 -19.71 24.02 1.94
CA LEU A 553 -19.78 25.30 2.62
C LEU A 553 -20.40 25.15 4.02
N ILE A 554 -19.73 25.66 5.05
CA ILE A 554 -20.31 25.91 6.36
C ILE A 554 -20.57 27.39 6.54
N VAL A 555 -21.81 27.75 6.88
CA VAL A 555 -22.21 29.13 7.19
C VAL A 555 -22.46 29.30 8.68
N ASP A 556 -21.96 30.40 9.21
CA ASP A 556 -22.01 30.72 10.63
C ASP A 556 -22.05 32.25 10.86
N GLY A 557 -22.43 32.71 12.05
CA GLY A 557 -22.43 34.13 12.44
C GLY A 557 -23.81 34.73 12.63
N LYS A 558 -24.00 35.98 12.17
CA LYS A 558 -25.29 36.69 12.28
C LYS A 558 -26.37 35.98 11.47
N GLY A 559 -27.49 35.66 12.12
CA GLY A 559 -28.62 34.96 11.48
C GLY A 559 -28.61 33.43 11.63
N VAL A 560 -27.55 32.83 12.19
CA VAL A 560 -27.48 31.41 12.52
C VAL A 560 -27.76 31.21 14.02
N LEU A 561 -28.84 30.52 14.35
CA LEU A 561 -29.28 30.24 15.72
C LEU A 561 -28.84 28.83 16.14
N LEU A 562 -28.06 28.73 17.22
CA LEU A 562 -27.70 27.44 17.84
C LEU A 562 -28.52 27.23 19.11
N LYS A 563 -29.23 26.12 19.23
CA LYS A 563 -30.07 25.82 20.41
C LYS A 563 -30.00 24.33 20.80
N LYS A 564 -29.81 24.08 22.09
CA LYS A 564 -29.92 22.75 22.71
C LYS A 564 -31.37 22.49 23.10
N ILE A 565 -31.96 21.39 22.63
CA ILE A 565 -33.34 21.00 22.89
C ILE A 565 -33.42 19.52 23.32
N ILE A 566 -34.44 19.16 24.09
CA ILE A 566 -34.76 17.75 24.33
C ILE A 566 -35.74 17.33 23.22
N PRO A 567 -35.39 16.33 22.39
CA PRO A 567 -36.20 15.97 21.23
C PRO A 567 -37.55 15.38 21.62
N ASP A 568 -38.62 16.04 21.19
CA ASP A 568 -39.99 15.50 21.17
C ASP A 568 -40.20 14.64 19.90
N PRO A 569 -40.48 13.33 19.99
CA PRO A 569 -40.63 12.44 18.82
C PRO A 569 -41.81 12.83 17.91
N ASP A 570 -42.79 13.58 18.42
CA ASP A 570 -44.01 13.95 17.66
C ASP A 570 -43.88 15.29 16.93
N LYS A 571 -42.75 16.00 17.09
CA LYS A 571 -42.53 17.33 16.50
C LYS A 571 -41.22 17.41 15.74
N ALA A 572 -41.23 17.99 14.55
CA ALA A 572 -40.00 18.31 13.82
C ALA A 572 -39.10 19.26 14.62
N ILE A 573 -37.78 19.08 14.55
CA ILE A 573 -36.76 19.87 15.28
C ILE A 573 -36.96 21.38 15.06
N ILE A 574 -37.23 21.79 13.82
CA ILE A 574 -37.46 23.20 13.46
C ILE A 574 -38.67 23.76 14.21
N LYS A 575 -39.79 23.02 14.26
CA LYS A 575 -41.04 23.44 14.93
C LYS A 575 -40.92 23.45 16.46
N GLN A 576 -39.99 22.69 17.03
CA GLN A 576 -39.69 22.75 18.47
C GLN A 576 -38.91 24.03 18.83
N ILE A 577 -38.10 24.55 17.91
CA ILE A 577 -37.26 25.74 18.13
C ILE A 577 -38.02 27.01 17.76
N ILE A 578 -38.76 26.98 16.65
CA ILE A 578 -39.60 28.07 16.14
C ILE A 578 -40.99 27.49 15.84
N PRO A 579 -41.95 27.58 16.79
CA PRO A 579 -43.29 26.99 16.63
C PRO A 579 -44.09 27.47 15.43
N SER A 580 -43.79 28.67 14.91
CA SER A 580 -44.47 29.28 13.76
C SER A 580 -43.72 29.13 12.43
N ALA A 581 -42.60 28.39 12.40
CA ALA A 581 -41.80 28.24 11.18
C ALA A 581 -42.45 27.29 10.17
N GLN A 582 -42.36 27.66 8.88
CA GLN A 582 -42.69 26.75 7.79
C GLN A 582 -41.45 25.93 7.40
N ASP A 583 -41.64 24.66 7.05
CA ASP A 583 -40.54 23.68 6.88
C ASP A 583 -39.56 24.03 5.74
N HIS A 584 -39.92 24.94 4.81
CA HIS A 584 -39.06 25.38 3.70
C HIS A 584 -38.38 26.74 3.93
N GLU A 585 -38.77 27.48 4.97
CA GLU A 585 -38.22 28.79 5.30
C GLU A 585 -36.88 28.70 6.05
N PHE A 586 -36.60 27.55 6.66
CA PHE A 586 -35.43 27.32 7.49
C PHE A 586 -34.72 26.03 7.12
N ILE A 587 -33.40 26.08 7.18
CA ILE A 587 -32.51 24.92 7.08
C ILE A 587 -31.98 24.63 8.48
N SER A 588 -31.86 23.34 8.83
CA SER A 588 -31.35 22.92 10.13
C SER A 588 -30.31 21.82 10.04
N ASP A 589 -29.22 21.97 10.77
CA ASP A 589 -28.28 20.89 11.08
C ASP A 589 -28.38 20.50 12.54
N HIS A 590 -28.12 19.23 12.87
CA HIS A 590 -28.21 18.77 14.25
C HIS A 590 -27.20 17.68 14.62
N ILE A 591 -26.90 17.59 15.92
CA ILE A 591 -26.10 16.54 16.54
C ILE A 591 -26.72 16.11 17.87
N SER A 592 -26.79 14.80 18.10
CA SER A 592 -27.29 14.23 19.35
C SER A 592 -26.18 14.21 20.40
N THR A 593 -26.54 14.54 21.64
CA THR A 593 -25.65 14.51 22.81
C THR A 593 -25.97 13.30 23.71
N ARG A 594 -25.06 12.96 24.63
CA ARG A 594 -25.20 11.76 25.50
C ARG A 594 -26.42 11.80 26.41
N ASP A 595 -26.83 12.99 26.86
CA ASP A 595 -28.03 13.24 27.66
C ASP A 595 -29.34 13.10 26.86
N LYS A 596 -29.28 12.56 25.64
CA LYS A 596 -30.37 12.44 24.66
C LYS A 596 -30.93 13.77 24.17
N SER A 597 -30.28 14.89 24.48
CA SER A 597 -30.65 16.17 23.88
C SER A 597 -30.11 16.28 22.45
N ILE A 598 -30.58 17.27 21.71
CA ILE A 598 -30.13 17.61 20.37
C ILE A 598 -29.66 19.05 20.38
N ILE A 599 -28.45 19.30 19.84
CA ILE A 599 -27.99 20.64 19.51
C ILE A 599 -28.28 20.86 18.04
N ALA A 600 -29.14 21.84 17.73
CA ALA A 600 -29.53 22.18 16.38
C ALA A 600 -29.08 23.61 16.02
N ALA A 601 -28.53 23.76 14.82
CA ALA A 601 -28.22 25.03 14.19
C ALA A 601 -29.27 25.33 13.13
N LEU A 602 -29.91 26.50 13.18
CA LEU A 602 -30.95 26.94 12.26
C LEU A 602 -30.56 28.25 11.58
N ALA A 603 -30.83 28.34 10.28
CA ALA A 603 -30.72 29.57 9.52
C ALA A 603 -31.87 29.68 8.52
N ARG A 604 -32.22 30.91 8.14
CA ARG A 604 -33.25 31.14 7.10
C ARG A 604 -32.69 30.80 5.72
N THR A 605 -33.55 30.28 4.85
CA THR A 605 -33.19 29.87 3.49
C THR A 605 -32.76 31.05 2.60
N ASP A 606 -33.32 32.25 2.82
CA ASP A 606 -32.98 33.49 2.09
C ASP A 606 -31.51 33.89 2.28
N LEU A 607 -31.04 33.91 3.53
CA LEU A 607 -29.64 34.20 3.90
C LEU A 607 -28.65 33.28 3.16
N LEU A 608 -28.96 31.98 3.08
CA LEU A 608 -28.11 30.98 2.45
C LEU A 608 -28.17 31.06 0.92
N THR A 609 -29.32 31.44 0.38
CA THR A 609 -29.52 31.64 -1.06
C THR A 609 -28.59 32.73 -1.58
N ASP A 610 -28.53 33.87 -0.90
CA ASP A 610 -27.67 34.98 -1.30
C ASP A 610 -26.18 34.57 -1.34
N ILE A 611 -25.69 33.87 -0.32
CA ILE A 611 -24.30 33.41 -0.24
C ILE A 611 -23.97 32.40 -1.34
N VAL A 612 -24.87 31.44 -1.60
CA VAL A 612 -24.66 30.41 -2.64
C VAL A 612 -24.67 31.03 -4.04
N ILE A 613 -25.53 32.04 -4.28
CA ILE A 613 -25.54 32.77 -5.56
C ILE A 613 -24.23 33.54 -5.75
N GLN A 614 -23.78 34.29 -4.73
CA GLN A 614 -22.50 35.00 -4.79
C GLN A 614 -21.31 34.06 -5.06
N CYS A 615 -21.32 32.86 -4.45
CA CYS A 615 -20.32 31.84 -4.74
C CYS A 615 -20.39 31.37 -6.20
N LYS A 616 -21.60 31.12 -6.73
CA LYS A 616 -21.80 30.68 -8.13
C LYS A 616 -21.31 31.74 -9.12
N GLU A 617 -21.57 33.02 -8.87
CA GLU A 617 -21.09 34.15 -9.68
C GLU A 617 -19.55 34.27 -9.66
N ALA A 618 -18.93 34.01 -8.51
CA ALA A 618 -17.47 33.92 -8.40
C ALA A 618 -16.86 32.68 -9.12
N GLY A 619 -17.69 31.75 -9.60
CA GLY A 619 -17.27 30.50 -10.24
C GLY A 619 -16.95 29.38 -9.24
N LEU A 620 -17.44 29.50 -8.01
CA LEU A 620 -17.30 28.53 -6.93
C LEU A 620 -18.51 27.60 -6.91
N ASN A 621 -18.29 26.31 -7.21
CA ASN A 621 -19.37 25.32 -7.25
C ASN A 621 -19.61 24.72 -5.87
N VAL A 622 -20.53 25.33 -5.12
CA VAL A 622 -21.02 24.81 -3.84
C VAL A 622 -22.00 23.67 -4.08
N ILE A 623 -21.65 22.47 -3.60
CA ILE A 623 -22.44 21.23 -3.79
C ILE A 623 -23.07 20.70 -2.49
N HIS A 624 -22.71 21.30 -1.36
CA HIS A 624 -23.27 21.03 -0.05
C HIS A 624 -23.19 22.28 0.85
N VAL A 625 -24.18 22.47 1.73
CA VAL A 625 -24.22 23.56 2.71
C VAL A 625 -24.60 23.01 4.07
N SER A 626 -23.87 23.44 5.10
CA SER A 626 -24.12 23.12 6.50
C SER A 626 -24.02 24.35 7.40
N LEU A 627 -24.53 24.23 8.63
CA LEU A 627 -24.72 25.33 9.57
C LEU A 627 -23.93 25.15 10.87
N GLY A 628 -23.26 26.22 11.27
CA GLY A 628 -22.53 26.31 12.53
C GLY A 628 -21.40 25.26 12.66
N PRO A 629 -20.90 25.01 13.88
CA PRO A 629 -19.76 24.11 14.11
C PRO A 629 -20.14 22.62 14.17
N ILE A 630 -21.39 22.25 13.83
CA ILE A 630 -21.94 20.90 14.07
C ILE A 630 -21.14 19.84 13.31
N LYS A 631 -20.85 20.06 12.03
CA LYS A 631 -20.12 19.09 11.19
C LYS A 631 -18.63 19.01 11.57
N ALA A 632 -18.06 20.10 12.10
CA ALA A 632 -16.71 20.10 12.67
C ALA A 632 -16.57 19.12 13.86
N CYS A 633 -17.67 18.89 14.59
CA CYS A 633 -17.70 17.94 15.71
C CYS A 633 -17.60 16.47 15.28
N LYS A 634 -17.99 16.15 14.05
CA LYS A 634 -18.07 14.77 13.53
C LYS A 634 -16.78 14.28 12.87
N VAL A 635 -15.72 15.10 12.86
CA VAL A 635 -14.42 14.69 12.31
C VAL A 635 -13.82 13.59 13.21
N PRO A 636 -13.63 12.36 12.71
CA PRO A 636 -13.38 11.20 13.55
C PRO A 636 -11.99 11.23 14.18
N GLY A 637 -11.89 11.11 15.51
CA GLY A 637 -10.67 10.72 16.24
C GLY A 637 -9.45 11.65 16.17
N TYR A 638 -9.45 12.68 15.31
CA TYR A 638 -8.34 13.63 15.19
C TYR A 638 -8.16 14.51 16.44
N TYR A 639 -9.24 14.74 17.17
CA TYR A 639 -9.24 15.61 18.36
C TYR A 639 -8.87 14.89 19.66
N LYS A 640 -8.63 13.56 19.62
CA LYS A 640 -8.46 12.70 20.80
C LYS A 640 -7.33 13.09 21.73
N GLU A 641 -6.31 13.79 21.24
CA GLU A 641 -5.13 14.13 22.04
C GLU A 641 -5.24 15.49 22.77
N LEU A 642 -6.25 16.31 22.47
CA LEU A 642 -6.07 17.76 22.66
C LEU A 642 -6.76 18.42 23.85
N ARG A 643 -7.89 17.93 24.42
CA ARG A 643 -8.50 18.33 25.73
C ARG A 643 -9.98 17.93 25.82
N GLN A 644 -10.56 18.01 27.02
CA GLN A 644 -12.02 17.89 27.27
C GLN A 644 -12.84 19.04 26.65
N THR A 645 -12.22 20.20 26.37
CA THR A 645 -12.86 21.36 25.74
C THR A 645 -11.95 21.90 24.64
N ILE A 646 -12.51 22.16 23.46
CA ILE A 646 -11.79 22.67 22.28
C ILE A 646 -12.47 23.95 21.80
N ASN A 647 -11.67 25.01 21.62
CA ASN A 647 -12.16 26.31 21.19
C ASN A 647 -11.96 26.51 19.68
N PHE A 648 -13.04 26.42 18.92
CA PHE A 648 -13.13 26.67 17.49
C PHE A 648 -13.59 28.10 17.21
N GLY A 649 -12.66 29.06 17.24
CA GLY A 649 -12.97 30.47 17.02
C GLY A 649 -14.05 30.98 17.98
N ASN A 650 -15.28 31.15 17.47
CA ASN A 650 -16.44 31.65 18.23
C ASN A 650 -17.19 30.56 19.02
N TYR A 651 -16.71 29.32 19.04
CA TYR A 651 -17.37 28.20 19.73
C TYR A 651 -16.41 27.44 20.63
N SER A 652 -16.90 27.05 21.80
CA SER A 652 -16.24 26.13 22.73
C SER A 652 -17.04 24.83 22.75
N ILE A 653 -16.41 23.74 22.33
CA ILE A 653 -17.05 22.42 22.23
C ILE A 653 -16.47 21.52 23.31
N THR A 654 -17.35 20.89 24.09
CA THR A 654 -16.95 20.00 25.18
C THR A 654 -17.23 18.55 24.79
N TYR A 655 -16.23 17.69 24.94
CA TYR A 655 -16.28 16.27 24.59
C TYR A 655 -16.23 15.39 25.84
N ASP A 656 -16.90 14.24 25.77
CA ASP A 656 -16.81 13.18 26.77
C ASP A 656 -15.54 12.34 26.56
N SER A 657 -14.74 12.17 27.62
CA SER A 657 -13.43 11.49 27.58
C SER A 657 -13.50 9.99 27.27
N GLU A 658 -14.66 9.33 27.39
CA GLU A 658 -14.78 7.89 27.22
C GLU A 658 -15.36 7.45 25.86
N ASN A 659 -16.22 8.25 25.21
CA ASN A 659 -17.07 7.78 24.10
C ASN A 659 -17.11 8.67 22.84
N ASP A 660 -16.24 9.68 22.70
CA ASP A 660 -16.23 10.63 21.57
C ASP A 660 -17.57 11.38 21.35
N ALA A 661 -18.44 11.45 22.36
CA ALA A 661 -19.73 12.14 22.26
C ALA A 661 -19.59 13.62 22.63
N VAL A 662 -20.29 14.50 21.88
CA VAL A 662 -20.38 15.93 22.22
C VAL A 662 -21.30 16.10 23.42
N ASN A 663 -20.82 16.81 24.44
CA ASN A 663 -21.60 17.17 25.63
C ASN A 663 -22.33 18.51 25.44
N ASP A 664 -21.61 19.52 24.94
CA ASP A 664 -22.17 20.85 24.71
C ASP A 664 -21.38 21.66 23.67
N ILE A 665 -22.05 22.64 23.05
CA ILE A 665 -21.48 23.62 22.12
C ILE A 665 -21.90 25.01 22.58
N ILE A 666 -20.94 25.78 23.07
CA ILE A 666 -21.19 27.12 23.64
C ILE A 666 -20.60 28.18 22.73
N LYS A 667 -21.39 29.19 22.35
CA LYS A 667 -20.90 30.36 21.61
C LYS A 667 -20.06 31.23 22.56
N THR A 668 -18.82 31.52 22.20
CA THR A 668 -17.83 32.24 23.01
C THR A 668 -17.63 33.66 22.48
N ASP A 669 -17.31 34.62 23.35
CA ASP A 669 -17.09 36.02 22.96
C ASP A 669 -15.85 36.18 22.05
N GLN A 670 -15.94 37.10 21.08
CA GLN A 670 -15.07 37.28 19.89
C GLN A 670 -13.58 37.63 20.14
N ASN A 671 -12.97 37.31 21.29
CA ASN A 671 -11.61 37.78 21.63
C ASN A 671 -10.65 36.75 22.21
N GLN A 672 -10.90 35.45 22.04
CA GLN A 672 -9.90 34.43 22.42
C GLN A 672 -8.87 34.19 21.31
N PRO A 673 -7.57 34.08 21.63
CA PRO A 673 -6.53 33.79 20.65
C PRO A 673 -6.76 32.41 20.02
N PHE A 674 -6.62 32.32 18.69
CA PHE A 674 -6.76 31.05 17.98
C PHE A 674 -5.76 30.03 18.49
N GLU A 675 -6.27 28.92 19.03
CA GLU A 675 -5.44 27.83 19.50
C GLU A 675 -4.80 27.08 18.33
N ILE A 676 -3.54 26.69 18.47
CA ILE A 676 -2.86 25.86 17.47
C ILE A 676 -3.08 24.40 17.87
N LEU A 677 -3.89 23.69 17.09
CA LEU A 677 -4.17 22.28 17.25
C LEU A 677 -3.21 21.46 16.38
N LYS A 678 -2.65 20.39 16.93
CA LYS A 678 -1.87 19.43 16.14
C LYS A 678 -2.81 18.35 15.60
N ILE A 679 -2.96 18.31 14.29
CA ILE A 679 -3.75 17.28 13.59
C ILE A 679 -2.75 16.50 12.73
N ASP A 680 -2.54 15.23 13.07
CA ASP A 680 -1.43 14.40 12.61
C ASP A 680 -0.05 15.08 12.81
N TYR A 681 0.60 15.47 11.72
CA TYR A 681 1.92 16.10 11.66
C TYR A 681 1.84 17.61 11.36
N GLN A 682 0.65 18.16 11.15
CA GLN A 682 0.45 19.56 10.78
C GLN A 682 -0.13 20.37 11.95
N GLN A 683 0.37 21.61 12.08
CA GLN A 683 -0.16 22.60 13.02
C GLN A 683 -1.27 23.38 12.34
N VAL A 684 -2.50 23.23 12.84
CA VAL A 684 -3.68 23.88 12.28
C VAL A 684 -4.27 24.83 13.31
N LYS A 685 -4.48 26.08 12.92
CA LYS A 685 -5.19 27.05 13.79
C LYS A 685 -6.64 26.62 13.94
N SER A 686 -7.20 26.76 15.14
CA SER A 686 -8.57 26.32 15.45
C SER A 686 -9.65 26.99 14.59
N PHE A 687 -9.34 28.15 14.01
CA PHE A 687 -10.18 28.83 13.01
C PHE A 687 -10.48 27.99 11.75
N TYR A 688 -9.58 27.09 11.33
CA TYR A 688 -9.79 26.26 10.13
C TYR A 688 -10.67 25.04 10.38
N MET A 689 -11.06 24.79 11.62
CA MET A 689 -11.74 23.55 12.00
C MET A 689 -13.14 23.40 11.39
N PRO A 690 -13.98 24.45 11.33
CA PRO A 690 -15.22 24.38 10.57
C PRO A 690 -14.98 24.05 9.09
N ALA A 691 -14.03 24.72 8.44
CA ALA A 691 -13.70 24.44 7.05
C ALA A 691 -13.18 23.01 6.85
N LEU A 692 -12.32 22.51 7.74
CA LEU A 692 -11.86 21.12 7.71
C LEU A 692 -13.02 20.14 7.91
N GLY A 693 -13.93 20.42 8.84
CA GLY A 693 -15.15 19.64 9.07
C GLY A 693 -16.01 19.53 7.81
N ALA A 694 -16.22 20.64 7.11
CA ALA A 694 -16.94 20.68 5.84
C ALA A 694 -16.28 19.80 4.77
N GLY A 695 -14.95 19.86 4.66
CA GLY A 695 -14.21 19.03 3.70
C GLY A 695 -14.21 17.55 4.05
N MET A 696 -14.15 17.20 5.33
CA MET A 696 -14.19 15.82 5.82
C MET A 696 -15.56 15.17 5.64
N GLU A 697 -16.64 15.95 5.76
CA GLU A 697 -18.03 15.50 5.58
C GLU A 697 -18.27 14.82 4.23
N PHE A 698 -17.71 15.38 3.15
CA PHE A 698 -17.75 14.79 1.80
C PHE A 698 -17.22 13.35 1.74
N PHE A 699 -16.30 13.00 2.63
CA PHE A 699 -15.69 11.67 2.67
C PHE A 699 -16.41 10.74 3.65
N ILE A 700 -17.15 11.28 4.62
CA ILE A 700 -17.79 10.51 5.69
C ILE A 700 -19.23 10.12 5.35
N GLU A 701 -20.01 11.01 4.74
CA GLU A 701 -21.42 10.76 4.46
C GLU A 701 -21.63 10.01 3.13
N GLU A 702 -22.51 9.00 3.12
CA GLU A 702 -22.89 8.26 1.90
C GLU A 702 -23.94 9.02 1.07
N ASN A 703 -24.78 9.83 1.73
CA ASN A 703 -25.76 10.69 1.11
C ASN A 703 -25.35 12.15 1.29
N HIS A 704 -25.21 12.87 0.18
CA HIS A 704 -24.84 14.29 0.17
C HIS A 704 -26.02 15.19 -0.18
N ASP A 705 -27.24 14.68 -0.19
CA ASP A 705 -28.44 15.49 -0.34
C ASP A 705 -28.61 16.40 0.89
N CYS A 706 -28.69 17.70 0.64
CA CYS A 706 -29.02 18.68 1.68
C CYS A 706 -30.49 19.10 1.53
N ASP A 707 -31.13 19.58 2.60
CA ASP A 707 -32.50 20.11 2.58
C ASP A 707 -32.65 21.43 1.78
N PHE A 708 -31.63 21.80 0.99
CA PHE A 708 -31.58 22.98 0.16
C PHE A 708 -31.58 22.66 -1.34
N ASN A 709 -32.72 22.87 -2.00
CA ASN A 709 -32.95 22.51 -3.40
C ASN A 709 -31.99 23.18 -4.40
N LEU A 710 -31.58 24.43 -4.14
CA LEU A 710 -30.65 25.16 -5.00
C LEU A 710 -29.29 24.45 -5.09
N VAL A 711 -28.78 23.96 -3.96
CA VAL A 711 -27.49 23.28 -3.88
C VAL A 711 -27.58 21.86 -4.45
N ASN A 712 -28.69 21.16 -4.24
CA ASN A 712 -28.93 19.86 -4.90
C ASN A 712 -28.96 19.99 -6.44
N THR A 713 -29.52 21.09 -6.95
CA THR A 713 -29.52 21.39 -8.39
C THR A 713 -28.10 21.68 -8.88
N ASN A 714 -27.36 22.56 -8.19
CA ASN A 714 -25.96 22.85 -8.48
C ASN A 714 -25.08 21.59 -8.47
N ARG A 715 -25.30 20.66 -7.52
CA ARG A 715 -24.59 19.37 -7.47
C ARG A 715 -24.84 18.52 -8.71
N LYS A 716 -26.10 18.39 -9.15
CA LYS A 716 -26.46 17.65 -10.37
C LYS A 716 -25.85 18.28 -11.63
N GLU A 717 -25.87 19.61 -11.73
CA GLU A 717 -25.21 20.36 -12.82
C GLU A 717 -23.69 20.13 -12.81
N PHE A 718 -23.06 20.19 -11.65
CA PHE A 718 -21.62 19.99 -11.50
C PHE A 718 -21.19 18.58 -11.88
N LEU A 719 -21.87 17.55 -11.36
CA LEU A 719 -21.59 16.14 -11.66
C LEU A 719 -21.80 15.82 -13.15
N SER A 720 -22.87 16.33 -13.75
CA SER A 720 -23.12 16.15 -15.18
C SER A 720 -22.04 16.83 -16.03
N SER A 721 -21.56 18.01 -15.65
CA SER A 721 -20.49 18.72 -16.37
C SER A 721 -19.16 17.94 -16.39
N ILE A 722 -18.79 17.28 -15.29
CA ILE A 722 -17.58 16.43 -15.20
C ILE A 722 -17.72 15.19 -16.09
N LEU A 723 -18.90 14.57 -16.06
CA LEU A 723 -19.19 13.35 -16.82
C LEU A 723 -19.16 13.62 -18.33
N VAL A 724 -19.74 14.74 -18.77
CA VAL A 724 -19.72 15.17 -20.17
C VAL A 724 -18.29 15.47 -20.66
N LYS A 725 -17.47 16.18 -19.87
CA LYS A 725 -16.06 16.45 -20.25
C LYS A 725 -15.25 15.16 -20.40
N LYS A 726 -15.39 14.19 -19.48
CA LYS A 726 -14.68 12.91 -19.53
C LYS A 726 -15.15 12.03 -20.69
N LEU A 727 -16.47 11.92 -20.90
CA LEU A 727 -17.03 11.16 -22.03
C LEU A 727 -16.67 11.80 -23.38
N GLY A 728 -16.67 13.13 -23.48
CA GLY A 728 -16.30 13.84 -24.70
C GLY A 728 -14.86 13.53 -25.14
N ILE A 729 -13.90 13.53 -24.20
CA ILE A 729 -12.50 13.16 -24.49
C ILE A 729 -12.41 11.68 -24.90
N GLY A 730 -13.10 10.79 -24.19
CA GLY A 730 -13.13 9.36 -24.53
C GLY A 730 -13.72 9.08 -25.91
N MET A 731 -14.80 9.75 -26.27
CA MET A 731 -15.44 9.65 -27.58
C MET A 731 -14.53 10.22 -28.68
N GLY A 732 -13.81 11.31 -28.41
CA GLY A 732 -12.80 11.85 -29.33
C GLY A 732 -11.66 10.87 -29.60
N ILE A 733 -11.14 10.20 -28.57
CA ILE A 733 -10.10 9.16 -28.71
C ILE A 733 -10.64 7.95 -29.50
N LEU A 734 -11.87 7.53 -29.23
CA LEU A 734 -12.51 6.42 -29.94
C LEU A 734 -12.67 6.74 -31.44
N VAL A 735 -13.17 7.93 -31.78
CA VAL A 735 -13.32 8.38 -33.17
C VAL A 735 -11.96 8.47 -33.85
N PHE A 736 -10.94 9.00 -33.16
CA PHE A 736 -9.58 9.05 -33.67
C PHE A 736 -9.02 7.65 -33.95
N LEU A 737 -9.21 6.68 -33.05
CA LEU A 737 -8.79 5.30 -33.25
C LEU A 737 -9.50 4.64 -34.44
N ILE A 738 -10.81 4.85 -34.60
CA ILE A 738 -11.57 4.33 -35.73
C ILE A 738 -11.03 4.92 -37.05
N LEU A 739 -10.79 6.23 -37.09
CA LEU A 739 -10.19 6.89 -38.27
C LEU A 739 -8.77 6.38 -38.54
N MET A 740 -7.95 6.18 -37.50
CA MET A 740 -6.60 5.65 -37.64
C MET A 740 -6.62 4.23 -38.21
N ILE A 741 -7.48 3.35 -37.69
CA ILE A 741 -7.65 1.98 -38.19
C ILE A 741 -8.12 2.01 -39.65
N ASN A 742 -9.11 2.84 -39.98
CA ASN A 742 -9.58 3.00 -41.36
C ASN A 742 -8.44 3.46 -42.29
N THR A 743 -7.60 4.37 -41.82
CA THR A 743 -6.44 4.86 -42.57
C THR A 743 -5.37 3.77 -42.78
N LEU A 744 -5.14 2.93 -41.77
CA LEU A 744 -4.24 1.78 -41.89
C LEU A 744 -4.75 0.74 -42.89
N PHE A 745 -6.06 0.44 -42.87
CA PHE A 745 -6.67 -0.42 -43.89
C PHE A 745 -6.56 0.18 -45.28
N TYR A 746 -6.84 1.48 -45.42
CA TYR A 746 -6.67 2.21 -46.68
C TYR A 746 -5.24 2.05 -47.21
N PHE A 747 -4.22 2.34 -46.39
CA PHE A 747 -2.83 2.17 -46.79
C PHE A 747 -2.47 0.72 -47.16
N HIS A 748 -2.96 -0.27 -46.42
CA HIS A 748 -2.74 -1.67 -46.73
C HIS A 748 -3.33 -2.07 -48.10
N TYR A 749 -4.58 -1.69 -48.37
CA TYR A 749 -5.24 -2.00 -49.64
C TYR A 749 -4.65 -1.20 -50.80
N THR A 750 -4.25 0.05 -50.59
CA THR A 750 -3.54 0.84 -51.61
C THR A 750 -2.19 0.23 -51.95
N ASP A 751 -1.42 -0.25 -50.97
CA ASP A 751 -0.15 -0.94 -51.24
C ASP A 751 -0.36 -2.24 -52.04
N GLN A 752 -1.35 -3.06 -51.66
CA GLN A 752 -1.70 -4.24 -52.46
C GLN A 752 -2.11 -3.86 -53.88
N LEU A 753 -2.91 -2.81 -54.06
CA LEU A 753 -3.35 -2.36 -55.38
C LEU A 753 -2.16 -1.90 -56.24
N ASN A 754 -1.23 -1.15 -55.66
CA ASN A 754 0.01 -0.72 -56.33
C ASN A 754 0.89 -1.93 -56.73
N GLN A 755 0.99 -2.95 -55.87
CA GLN A 755 1.72 -4.18 -56.20
C GLN A 755 1.05 -4.96 -57.35
N LEU A 756 -0.29 -5.03 -57.36
CA LEU A 756 -1.04 -5.66 -58.45
C LEU A 756 -0.90 -4.87 -59.76
N GLU A 757 -1.00 -3.54 -59.74
CA GLU A 757 -0.78 -2.70 -60.93
C GLU A 757 0.65 -2.83 -61.46
N GLY A 758 1.64 -2.93 -60.56
CA GLY A 758 3.03 -3.23 -60.91
C GLY A 758 3.17 -4.57 -61.61
N LYS A 759 2.55 -5.64 -61.10
CA LYS A 759 2.52 -6.96 -61.75
C LYS A 759 1.82 -6.90 -63.12
N ILE A 760 0.65 -6.29 -63.21
CA ILE A 760 -0.09 -6.13 -64.47
C ILE A 760 0.74 -5.37 -65.51
N SER A 761 1.46 -4.34 -65.10
CA SER A 761 2.34 -3.57 -65.99
C SER A 761 3.55 -4.40 -66.45
N GLY A 762 4.14 -5.20 -65.54
CA GLY A 762 5.18 -6.17 -65.86
C GLY A 762 4.71 -7.22 -66.88
N ASP A 763 3.53 -7.80 -66.66
CA ASP A 763 2.93 -8.81 -67.54
C ASP A 763 2.54 -8.22 -68.90
N LYS A 764 2.04 -6.97 -68.95
CA LYS A 764 1.83 -6.25 -70.21
C LYS A 764 3.12 -6.08 -71.00
N ASN A 765 4.21 -5.70 -70.34
CA ASN A 765 5.51 -5.57 -71.00
C ASN A 765 6.00 -6.93 -71.54
N ILE A 766 5.84 -8.01 -70.78
CA ILE A 766 6.14 -9.37 -71.23
C ILE A 766 5.27 -9.76 -72.44
N LEU A 767 3.97 -9.43 -72.43
CA LEU A 767 3.06 -9.67 -73.56
C LEU A 767 3.48 -8.91 -74.82
N VAL A 768 3.91 -7.65 -74.69
CA VAL A 768 4.43 -6.87 -75.82
C VAL A 768 5.70 -7.51 -76.39
N VAL A 769 6.62 -7.94 -75.53
CA VAL A 769 7.83 -8.66 -75.95
C VAL A 769 7.47 -9.98 -76.63
N LEU A 770 6.53 -10.75 -76.07
CA LEU A 770 6.04 -12.00 -76.67
C LEU A 770 5.39 -11.79 -78.04
N ASP A 771 4.62 -10.71 -78.23
CA ASP A 771 4.02 -10.38 -79.53
C ASP A 771 5.09 -10.01 -80.56
N SER A 772 6.11 -9.25 -80.15
CA SER A 772 7.25 -8.91 -81.00
C SER A 772 8.05 -10.16 -81.42
N LEU A 773 8.32 -11.08 -80.48
CA LEU A 773 8.98 -12.35 -80.76
C LEU A 773 8.12 -13.26 -81.64
N LYS A 774 6.81 -13.33 -81.42
CA LYS A 774 5.89 -14.09 -82.31
C LYS A 774 5.89 -13.54 -83.72
N LYS A 775 5.91 -12.21 -83.90
CA LYS A 775 6.03 -11.57 -85.21
C LYS A 775 7.36 -11.91 -85.86
N GLU A 776 8.46 -11.87 -85.11
CA GLU A 776 9.79 -12.24 -85.60
C GLU A 776 9.86 -13.71 -86.03
N VAL A 777 9.32 -14.64 -85.22
CA VAL A 777 9.26 -16.07 -85.55
C VAL A 777 8.40 -16.30 -86.79
N LYS A 778 7.20 -15.70 -86.88
CA LYS A 778 6.36 -15.79 -88.09
C LYS A 778 7.06 -15.26 -89.33
N TRP A 779 7.79 -14.15 -89.21
CA TRP A 779 8.57 -13.61 -90.31
C TRP A 779 9.69 -14.57 -90.72
N LYS A 780 10.43 -15.15 -89.76
CA LYS A 780 11.45 -16.17 -90.03
C LYS A 780 10.87 -17.42 -90.68
N GLU A 781 9.72 -17.91 -90.22
CA GLU A 781 9.02 -19.04 -90.83
C GLU A 781 8.55 -18.73 -92.25
N LYS A 782 7.97 -17.54 -92.48
CA LYS A 782 7.57 -17.08 -93.83
C LYS A 782 8.80 -17.00 -94.73
N PHE A 783 9.89 -16.40 -94.25
CA PHE A 783 11.17 -16.34 -94.94
C PHE A 783 11.71 -17.73 -95.29
N MET A 784 11.72 -18.67 -94.35
CA MET A 784 12.19 -20.05 -94.61
C MET A 784 11.29 -20.83 -95.59
N LYS A 785 9.97 -20.54 -95.62
CA LYS A 785 9.03 -21.11 -96.60
C LYS A 785 9.22 -20.52 -97.99
N GLU A 786 9.38 -19.19 -98.10
CA GLU A 786 9.54 -18.47 -99.37
C GLU A 786 10.91 -18.73 -100.01
N THR A 787 11.97 -18.86 -99.21
CA THR A 787 13.31 -19.24 -99.67
C THR A 787 13.42 -20.72 -100.08
N GLY A 788 12.38 -21.52 -99.83
CA GLY A 788 12.33 -22.94 -100.21
C GLY A 788 13.24 -23.87 -99.40
N ILE A 789 13.92 -23.36 -98.37
CA ILE A 789 14.86 -24.11 -97.52
C ILE A 789 14.16 -25.23 -96.74
N LEU A 790 12.88 -25.04 -96.38
CA LEU A 790 12.08 -26.04 -95.65
C LEU A 790 11.46 -27.14 -96.54
N LYS A 791 11.56 -27.04 -97.87
CA LYS A 791 11.11 -28.14 -98.75
C LYS A 791 12.22 -29.18 -98.85
N ASN A 792 11.87 -30.44 -98.57
CA ASN A 792 12.77 -31.59 -98.69
C ASN A 792 13.14 -31.79 -100.17
N SER A 793 14.11 -31.01 -100.61
CA SER A 793 14.53 -30.92 -101.98
C SER A 793 15.93 -31.50 -102.09
N ARG A 794 16.16 -32.27 -103.14
CA ARG A 794 17.47 -32.86 -103.44
C ARG A 794 18.51 -31.80 -103.84
N PHE A 795 18.32 -30.50 -103.53
CA PHE A 795 19.24 -29.43 -103.96
C PHE A 795 20.63 -29.59 -103.35
N SER A 796 20.76 -30.01 -102.09
CA SER A 796 22.06 -30.34 -101.53
C SER A 796 22.73 -31.51 -102.27
N PHE A 797 21.94 -32.48 -102.74
CA PHE A 797 22.42 -33.60 -103.55
C PHE A 797 22.83 -33.16 -104.96
N TYR A 798 22.06 -32.30 -105.62
CA TYR A 798 22.41 -31.78 -106.94
C TYR A 798 23.58 -30.80 -106.88
N ALA A 799 23.66 -29.93 -105.87
CA ALA A 799 24.80 -29.03 -105.66
C ALA A 799 26.10 -29.81 -105.44
N ASP A 800 26.06 -30.88 -104.61
CA ASP A 800 27.18 -31.79 -104.40
C ASP A 800 27.58 -32.53 -105.68
N ARG A 801 26.59 -33.03 -106.45
CA ARG A 801 26.84 -33.68 -107.75
C ARG A 801 27.40 -32.74 -108.80
N ILE A 802 26.92 -31.50 -108.88
CA ILE A 802 27.46 -30.44 -109.72
C ILE A 802 28.93 -30.27 -109.38
N ALA A 803 29.26 -29.95 -108.12
CA ALA A 803 30.64 -29.75 -107.68
C ALA A 803 31.56 -30.95 -107.98
N LYS A 804 31.05 -32.19 -107.85
CA LYS A 804 31.82 -33.41 -108.08
C LYS A 804 32.07 -33.73 -109.56
N THR A 805 31.23 -33.26 -110.47
CA THR A 805 31.27 -33.64 -111.90
C THR A 805 31.84 -32.56 -112.81
N VAL A 806 32.20 -31.40 -112.26
CA VAL A 806 32.88 -30.32 -112.99
C VAL A 806 34.16 -30.88 -113.65
N PRO A 807 34.29 -30.83 -114.99
CA PRO A 807 35.51 -31.21 -115.68
C PRO A 807 36.64 -30.23 -115.36
N ILE A 808 37.88 -30.70 -115.35
CA ILE A 808 39.09 -29.88 -115.08
C ILE A 808 39.22 -28.67 -116.02
N SER A 809 38.59 -28.72 -117.21
CA SER A 809 38.58 -27.62 -118.18
C SER A 809 37.62 -26.47 -117.86
N ILE A 810 36.78 -26.59 -116.82
CA ILE A 810 35.80 -25.59 -116.37
C ILE A 810 36.18 -25.09 -114.97
N SER A 811 36.31 -23.78 -114.79
CA SER A 811 36.52 -23.15 -113.48
C SER A 811 35.23 -22.51 -112.99
N LEU A 812 34.71 -22.97 -111.86
CA LEU A 812 33.42 -22.55 -111.29
C LEU A 812 33.66 -21.45 -110.24
N GLU A 813 33.04 -20.28 -110.41
CA GLU A 813 33.21 -19.12 -109.52
C GLU A 813 32.08 -18.97 -108.51
N LYS A 814 30.85 -19.31 -108.91
CA LYS A 814 29.67 -19.11 -108.06
C LYS A 814 28.66 -20.25 -108.22
N LEU A 815 28.10 -20.68 -107.10
CA LEU A 815 27.03 -21.66 -107.01
C LEU A 815 25.94 -21.12 -106.08
N ASP A 816 24.92 -20.47 -106.64
CA ASP A 816 23.79 -19.93 -105.87
C ASP A 816 22.59 -20.87 -105.95
N ILE A 817 22.14 -21.37 -104.81
CA ILE A 817 20.89 -22.12 -104.69
C ILE A 817 19.76 -21.14 -104.38
N ASN A 818 18.71 -21.14 -105.20
CA ASN A 818 17.60 -20.17 -105.15
C ASN A 818 18.11 -18.71 -105.18
N PRO A 819 18.76 -18.28 -106.28
CA PRO A 819 19.42 -16.98 -106.37
C PRO A 819 18.43 -15.84 -106.13
N ILE A 820 18.91 -14.82 -105.43
CA ILE A 820 18.13 -13.62 -105.07
C ILE A 820 17.99 -12.71 -106.29
N ILE A 821 16.78 -12.20 -106.51
CA ILE A 821 16.44 -11.24 -107.55
C ILE A 821 16.63 -9.82 -106.98
N GLY A 822 17.76 -9.19 -107.29
CA GLY A 822 18.04 -7.78 -106.96
C GLY A 822 18.81 -7.55 -105.65
N LYS A 823 19.08 -6.26 -105.32
CA LYS A 823 19.82 -5.87 -104.11
C LYS A 823 18.92 -5.91 -102.87
N VAL A 824 19.35 -6.63 -101.83
CA VAL A 824 18.63 -6.77 -100.55
C VAL A 824 18.52 -5.41 -99.86
N ARG A 825 17.30 -5.00 -99.47
CA ARG A 825 17.02 -3.79 -98.68
C ARG A 825 16.16 -4.18 -97.47
N SER A 826 16.41 -3.56 -96.32
CA SER A 826 15.83 -3.90 -95.01
C SER A 826 14.30 -3.81 -94.91
N ASN A 827 13.60 -3.34 -95.95
CA ASN A 827 12.16 -3.07 -95.93
C ASN A 827 11.41 -3.48 -97.23
N LYS A 828 11.94 -4.44 -97.99
CA LYS A 828 11.26 -5.05 -99.15
C LYS A 828 11.40 -6.57 -99.10
N GLU A 829 10.38 -7.29 -99.57
CA GLU A 829 10.41 -8.75 -99.67
C GLU A 829 11.56 -9.18 -100.59
N VAL A 830 12.38 -10.13 -100.10
CA VAL A 830 13.51 -10.69 -100.85
C VAL A 830 12.94 -11.72 -101.81
N LEU A 831 12.78 -11.32 -103.07
CA LEU A 831 12.31 -12.23 -104.12
C LEU A 831 13.48 -13.12 -104.54
N VAL A 832 13.30 -14.43 -104.46
CA VAL A 832 14.23 -15.44 -104.96
C VAL A 832 13.61 -16.15 -106.16
N GLU A 833 14.43 -16.67 -107.07
CA GLU A 833 13.96 -17.62 -108.08
C GLU A 833 13.93 -19.03 -107.48
N PRO A 834 12.75 -19.59 -107.11
CA PRO A 834 12.68 -20.89 -106.48
C PRO A 834 13.02 -22.00 -107.48
N ASN A 835 13.67 -23.07 -106.98
CA ASN A 835 14.02 -24.28 -107.71
C ASN A 835 15.03 -24.10 -108.85
N LYS A 836 15.93 -23.12 -108.72
CA LYS A 836 17.05 -22.93 -109.65
C LYS A 836 18.37 -22.92 -108.91
N VAL A 837 19.35 -23.61 -109.48
CA VAL A 837 20.76 -23.47 -109.11
C VAL A 837 21.41 -22.65 -110.21
N ARG A 838 21.92 -21.46 -109.86
CA ARG A 838 22.68 -20.62 -110.80
C ARG A 838 24.15 -20.93 -110.62
N ILE A 839 24.78 -21.31 -111.71
CA ILE A 839 26.19 -21.65 -111.78
C ILE A 839 26.86 -20.63 -112.69
N GLU A 840 27.92 -20.00 -112.22
CA GLU A 840 28.72 -19.04 -112.99
C GLU A 840 30.19 -19.48 -112.98
N GLY A 841 30.88 -19.35 -114.12
CA GLY A 841 32.26 -19.79 -114.28
C GLY A 841 32.79 -19.59 -115.70
N TYR A 842 34.04 -19.99 -115.93
CA TYR A 842 34.74 -19.83 -117.20
C TYR A 842 35.25 -21.16 -117.76
N THR A 843 35.20 -21.31 -119.09
CA THR A 843 35.74 -22.46 -119.82
C THR A 843 36.39 -22.01 -121.13
N LYS A 844 37.47 -22.70 -121.53
CA LYS A 844 38.15 -22.48 -122.81
C LYS A 844 37.69 -23.44 -123.92
N SER A 845 36.86 -24.44 -123.58
CA SER A 845 36.39 -25.49 -124.49
C SER A 845 34.86 -25.53 -124.49
N SER A 846 34.26 -25.11 -125.62
CA SER A 846 32.81 -25.18 -125.83
C SER A 846 32.29 -26.62 -125.90
N VAL A 847 33.13 -27.56 -126.35
CA VAL A 847 32.79 -29.00 -126.43
C VAL A 847 32.63 -29.58 -125.03
N SER A 848 33.60 -29.33 -124.13
CA SER A 848 33.54 -29.85 -122.75
C SER A 848 32.38 -29.29 -121.95
N LEU A 849 31.99 -28.03 -122.21
CA LEU A 849 30.79 -27.44 -121.60
C LEU A 849 29.52 -28.15 -122.06
N ASN A 850 29.37 -28.38 -123.37
CA ASN A 850 28.18 -29.02 -123.92
C ASN A 850 28.04 -30.48 -123.45
N ASP A 851 29.14 -31.22 -123.37
CA ASP A 851 29.13 -32.61 -122.86
C ASP A 851 28.78 -32.66 -121.37
N TRP A 852 29.31 -31.71 -120.59
CA TRP A 852 28.97 -31.60 -119.17
C TRP A 852 27.52 -31.18 -118.95
N VAL A 853 26.99 -30.23 -119.73
CA VAL A 853 25.57 -29.85 -119.72
C VAL A 853 24.68 -31.03 -120.05
N LYS A 854 24.99 -31.81 -121.09
CA LYS A 854 24.28 -33.06 -121.40
C LYS A 854 24.31 -34.07 -120.26
N SER A 855 25.44 -34.17 -119.54
CA SER A 855 25.54 -35.05 -118.38
C SER A 855 24.63 -34.61 -117.22
N MET A 856 24.44 -33.30 -117.06
CA MET A 856 23.53 -32.72 -116.05
C MET A 856 22.06 -32.90 -116.42
N GLU A 857 21.71 -32.84 -117.72
CA GLU A 857 20.34 -33.09 -118.20
C GLU A 857 19.88 -34.53 -117.86
N ASN A 858 20.80 -35.48 -117.78
CA ASN A 858 20.51 -36.87 -117.44
C ASN A 858 20.28 -37.14 -115.94
N TRP A 859 20.38 -36.14 -115.06
CA TRP A 859 20.18 -36.33 -113.61
C TRP A 859 18.70 -36.28 -113.17
N ASN A 860 17.77 -36.14 -114.12
CA ASN A 860 16.32 -36.20 -113.88
C ASN A 860 15.76 -37.62 -114.07
N GLY A 861 16.27 -38.55 -113.26
CA GLY A 861 15.69 -39.89 -113.04
C GLY A 861 15.21 -40.07 -111.60
#